data_AF-A0A538PYW3-F1
#
_entry.id   AF-A0A538PYW3-F1
#
_cell.length_a   1.000
_cell.length_b   1.000
_cell.length_c   1.000
_cell.angle_alpha   90.00
_cell.angle_beta   90.00
_cell.angle_gamma   90.00
#
_symmetry.space_group_name_H-M   'P 1'
#
loop_
_entity.id
_entity.type
_entity.pdbx_description
1 polymer ?
#
loop_
_entity_poly.entity_id
_entity_poly.type
_entity_poly.pdbx_seq_one_letter_code
_entity_poly.pdbx_strand_id
1 'polypeptide(L)'
;MVARSGELAMRPLPAVLLDLHEQLATGRLVLKRGRVSKTVDLVSGNPVSMSSSPRDETLGHFLVAGGVISEDQHRAAVAHAARAGVKLGEALVALRSLTIAQLIDQLGMQARHKLVQALRWPQGAWRFDAGVEPEDGVQLRMIEVVLDGLRETAVEDIDRLARLDGMAFELTDRGQRLEAELRQVFGDAAIAAIADGAPIGEIERIFGDRAQARIAVDALLMCDAIAAQLADVGLGAEEPAAADRPSLARAPTRPPAAGSELFDILFDDLGFGEVTAGNGGAVPIQLEDADDADSGVVSTADVEAASLRSDDAAAARQLLTAEHHRVQNIDHYAVLMVGRRARAGEIEVAFAVRSALLDRDSPVIRDPRDRAKLDELRRVYQAARDTLLDERARAGYDRELAGGELVPAPPGIDAEFSFRIAEEMMARGQWEQAAGQIKAVIARSPGEADYHAALGWAAWMAGGESIEAADEARPHLNQALAINPDHPAAHDYKGRINAALGNDDAEALFHLERAIDLDPLRGEAVAAIAELLIERGELRRYEKVLKRLLFRLRGRGSAEEVRAWIRLAELYFDHLDDAKAGALAVASARRISPQDGDVLRLAQRVAGRPRRDTLEPIRAEWRNAIGDPQSGAVLVKSAEASGHIDAAFLAASTMVALGTADPHMAALYDQQRVRGAAVPARGLGRDHWAMLRHKDDGVELGALMELVAPAVHALAPMTLADSELDAETLVDDADMPAPFARMRQLCAELLGVPAAPVYSRVELGTQIHVVAADPPVLIAGDDALTAPERPELVYRLARAMTFLWPGRAVGGSRPGRLLRAVVLAVFREASGSAIGLEDPLAGRAADAVSTLPASNRVQARAAALRLLSRGDGLNLSLWARSLSRTADRAGMLLCGDVPAAFAGAREIGELDRDLVEFAYSAAHVKLRAQLGLSQH
;
A
#
# COMPACT_ATOMS: atom_id res chain seq x y z
N MET A 1 12.63 -32.44 -24.56
CA MET A 1 12.60 -31.53 -23.39
C MET A 1 11.47 -30.54 -23.59
N VAL A 2 11.02 -29.84 -22.54
CA VAL A 2 9.98 -28.80 -22.66
C VAL A 2 10.67 -27.45 -22.70
N ALA A 3 10.48 -26.68 -23.77
CA ALA A 3 10.94 -25.30 -23.84
C ALA A 3 10.17 -24.47 -22.81
N ARG A 4 10.88 -23.70 -21.99
CA ARG A 4 10.25 -22.72 -21.09
C ARG A 4 10.07 -21.41 -21.84
N SER A 5 8.93 -21.24 -22.50
CA SER A 5 8.38 -19.90 -22.64
C SER A 5 7.56 -19.63 -21.40
N GLY A 6 8.02 -18.73 -20.54
CA GLY A 6 7.06 -17.73 -20.17
C GLY A 6 6.92 -16.80 -21.36
N GLU A 7 5.80 -16.11 -21.42
CA GLU A 7 5.96 -14.76 -21.88
C GLU A 7 6.81 -14.01 -20.74
N LEU A 8 7.50 -12.89 -20.96
CA LEU A 8 8.72 -12.51 -20.17
C LEU A 8 8.52 -11.72 -18.88
N ALA A 9 8.19 -10.45 -19.00
CA ALA A 9 8.01 -9.55 -17.88
C ALA A 9 6.67 -9.95 -17.33
N MET A 10 6.61 -10.86 -16.37
CA MET A 10 5.45 -11.08 -15.50
C MET A 10 5.73 -11.88 -14.23
N ARG A 11 6.90 -11.59 -13.70
CA ARG A 11 7.82 -12.52 -13.09
C ARG A 11 8.66 -11.84 -11.82
N PRO A 12 10.02 -11.64 -11.51
CA PRO A 12 11.02 -10.48 -11.62
C PRO A 12 12.17 -10.50 -12.66
N LEU A 13 12.50 -9.45 -13.44
CA LEU A 13 13.33 -9.62 -14.69
C LEU A 13 14.85 -9.43 -14.60
N PRO A 14 15.36 -8.41 -13.93
CA PRO A 14 16.51 -8.55 -13.07
C PRO A 14 16.61 -9.98 -12.51
N ALA A 15 15.50 -10.54 -12.01
CA ALA A 15 15.41 -11.95 -11.67
C ALA A 15 15.06 -12.97 -12.80
N VAL A 16 14.92 -12.62 -14.09
CA VAL A 16 15.07 -13.60 -15.20
C VAL A 16 16.42 -14.24 -14.99
N LEU A 17 17.35 -13.33 -14.81
CA LEU A 17 18.75 -13.53 -14.74
C LEU A 17 19.11 -14.03 -13.35
N LEU A 18 18.61 -13.42 -12.26
CA LEU A 18 18.81 -13.97 -10.91
C LEU A 18 18.14 -15.34 -10.67
N ASP A 19 16.92 -15.63 -11.12
CA ASP A 19 16.33 -16.99 -10.96
C ASP A 19 17.02 -18.03 -11.86
N LEU A 20 17.45 -17.69 -13.08
CA LEU A 20 18.22 -18.60 -13.93
C LEU A 20 19.66 -18.81 -13.39
N HIS A 21 20.18 -17.81 -12.67
CA HIS A 21 21.41 -17.89 -11.88
C HIS A 21 21.25 -18.79 -10.65
N GLU A 22 20.24 -18.56 -9.83
CA GLU A 22 19.85 -19.40 -8.68
C GLU A 22 19.53 -20.85 -9.09
N GLN A 23 19.02 -21.07 -10.31
CA GLN A 23 18.77 -22.41 -10.89
C GLN A 23 19.97 -23.01 -11.62
N LEU A 24 21.12 -22.32 -11.70
CA LEU A 24 22.32 -22.72 -12.45
C LEU A 24 22.02 -23.15 -13.90
N ALA A 25 21.06 -22.48 -14.55
CA ALA A 25 20.51 -22.90 -15.83
C ALA A 25 21.56 -22.88 -16.96
N THR A 26 21.55 -23.89 -17.83
CA THR A 26 22.45 -24.00 -18.98
C THR A 26 21.65 -24.26 -20.26
N GLY A 27 21.84 -23.43 -21.29
CA GLY A 27 21.03 -23.42 -22.52
C GLY A 27 20.76 -22.01 -23.04
N ARG A 28 19.87 -21.91 -24.03
CA ARG A 28 19.66 -20.69 -24.83
C ARG A 28 18.39 -19.95 -24.43
N LEU A 29 18.53 -18.72 -23.95
CA LEU A 29 17.46 -17.81 -23.57
C LEU A 29 17.18 -16.81 -24.71
N VAL A 30 16.17 -17.08 -25.52
CA VAL A 30 15.63 -16.11 -26.49
C VAL A 30 14.77 -15.10 -25.73
N LEU A 31 14.92 -13.80 -26.00
CA LEU A 31 14.04 -12.72 -25.55
C LEU A 31 13.51 -12.01 -26.80
N LYS A 32 12.25 -12.22 -27.21
CA LYS A 32 11.81 -11.88 -28.58
C LYS A 32 10.44 -11.25 -28.63
N ARG A 33 10.39 -10.09 -29.27
CA ARG A 33 9.28 -9.14 -29.15
C ARG A 33 8.46 -8.98 -30.40
N GLY A 34 9.05 -9.06 -31.59
CA GLY A 34 8.36 -8.94 -32.87
C GLY A 34 9.35 -8.97 -34.02
N ARG A 35 10.16 -7.90 -34.15
CA ARG A 35 11.36 -7.85 -35.00
C ARG A 35 12.66 -7.89 -34.19
N VAL A 36 12.75 -7.28 -32.99
CA VAL A 36 13.90 -7.61 -32.12
C VAL A 36 13.75 -9.00 -31.55
N SER A 37 14.85 -9.74 -31.66
CA SER A 37 15.20 -10.83 -30.76
C SER A 37 16.58 -10.59 -30.15
N LYS A 38 16.67 -10.66 -28.82
CA LYS A 38 17.94 -10.93 -28.12
C LYS A 38 18.05 -12.42 -27.84
N THR A 39 19.28 -12.94 -27.72
CA THR A 39 19.54 -14.34 -27.40
C THR A 39 20.72 -14.41 -26.45
N VAL A 40 20.51 -14.90 -25.23
CA VAL A 40 21.55 -15.09 -24.22
C VAL A 40 21.84 -16.57 -24.09
N ASP A 41 23.09 -16.98 -24.24
CA ASP A 41 23.49 -18.33 -23.86
C ASP A 41 24.00 -18.32 -22.42
N LEU A 42 23.46 -19.25 -21.62
CA LEU A 42 23.78 -19.39 -20.21
C LEU A 42 24.58 -20.66 -19.96
N VAL A 43 25.57 -20.57 -19.06
CA VAL A 43 26.29 -21.70 -18.46
C VAL A 43 26.27 -21.53 -16.95
N SER A 44 25.82 -22.56 -16.23
CA SER A 44 25.66 -22.51 -14.77
C SER A 44 24.95 -21.23 -14.29
N GLY A 45 23.93 -20.79 -15.03
CA GLY A 45 23.14 -19.60 -14.71
C GLY A 45 23.87 -18.26 -14.85
N ASN A 46 24.99 -18.23 -15.57
CA ASN A 46 25.72 -17.00 -15.89
C ASN A 46 25.72 -16.79 -17.41
N PRO A 47 25.62 -15.55 -17.93
CA PRO A 47 25.72 -15.27 -19.36
C PRO A 47 27.14 -15.58 -19.83
N VAL A 48 27.28 -16.31 -20.94
CA VAL A 48 28.56 -16.54 -21.62
C VAL A 48 28.60 -15.93 -23.02
N SER A 49 27.47 -15.96 -23.73
CA SER A 49 27.33 -15.41 -25.08
C SER A 49 26.04 -14.58 -25.15
N MET A 50 26.03 -13.54 -26.00
CA MET A 50 24.79 -12.82 -26.27
C MET A 50 24.72 -12.19 -27.67
N SER A 51 23.72 -12.59 -28.44
CA SER A 51 23.37 -11.97 -29.72
C SER A 51 22.15 -11.05 -29.60
N SER A 52 22.04 -10.13 -30.55
CA SER A 52 20.90 -9.23 -30.73
C SER A 52 20.70 -9.04 -32.23
N SER A 53 19.45 -9.09 -32.70
CA SER A 53 19.07 -8.47 -33.96
C SER A 53 19.07 -6.93 -33.93
N PRO A 54 19.01 -6.27 -32.76
CA PRO A 54 19.21 -4.84 -32.71
C PRO A 54 20.47 -4.35 -33.49
N ARG A 55 20.45 -3.30 -34.33
CA ARG A 55 21.63 -2.73 -35.10
C ARG A 55 22.37 -1.56 -34.43
N ASP A 56 22.38 -1.55 -33.12
CA ASP A 56 23.22 -0.79 -32.20
C ASP A 56 23.85 -1.61 -30.99
N GLU A 57 23.79 -2.98 -30.90
CA GLU A 57 24.55 -3.86 -29.90
C GLU A 57 25.67 -4.98 -30.27
N THR A 58 26.24 -5.21 -31.49
CA THR A 58 27.35 -6.14 -31.92
C THR A 58 28.76 -5.59 -31.62
N LEU A 59 29.60 -5.21 -32.61
CA LEU A 59 31.07 -5.19 -32.50
C LEU A 59 31.80 -4.18 -33.44
N GLY A 60 31.11 -3.17 -33.99
CA GLY A 60 31.68 -2.11 -34.85
C GLY A 60 31.69 -0.68 -34.29
N HIS A 61 30.55 -0.14 -33.84
CA HIS A 61 30.38 1.19 -33.22
C HIS A 61 30.52 1.44 -31.64
N PHE A 62 30.68 0.49 -30.68
CA PHE A 62 30.78 0.65 -29.17
C PHE A 62 32.12 1.16 -28.76
N LEU A 63 33.14 0.47 -29.26
CA LEU A 63 34.50 0.96 -29.23
C LEU A 63 34.58 2.31 -29.95
N VAL A 64 33.71 2.60 -30.94
CA VAL A 64 33.73 3.88 -31.66
C VAL A 64 33.35 5.05 -30.77
N ALA A 65 32.10 5.20 -30.33
CA ALA A 65 31.78 6.35 -29.47
C ALA A 65 32.20 6.14 -27.99
N GLY A 66 32.60 4.92 -27.61
CA GLY A 66 33.23 4.61 -26.32
C GLY A 66 34.73 4.95 -26.33
N GLY A 67 35.24 5.46 -27.46
CA GLY A 67 36.58 6.01 -27.62
C GLY A 67 37.71 4.98 -27.71
N VAL A 68 37.40 3.68 -27.72
CA VAL A 68 38.36 2.58 -27.73
C VAL A 68 38.90 2.28 -29.15
N ILE A 69 38.15 2.61 -30.20
CA ILE A 69 38.62 2.75 -31.60
C ILE A 69 37.98 3.99 -32.25
N SER A 70 38.52 4.50 -33.34
CA SER A 70 37.88 5.59 -34.12
C SER A 70 36.95 5.08 -35.23
N GLU A 71 36.05 5.94 -35.72
CA GLU A 71 35.19 5.65 -36.90
C GLU A 71 36.02 5.19 -38.12
N ASP A 72 37.27 5.68 -38.26
CA ASP A 72 38.18 5.30 -39.34
C ASP A 72 38.88 3.94 -39.09
N GLN A 73 39.30 3.65 -37.86
CA GLN A 73 39.80 2.32 -37.47
C GLN A 73 38.73 1.25 -37.65
N HIS A 74 37.50 1.58 -37.25
CA HIS A 74 36.31 0.77 -37.46
C HIS A 74 36.06 0.53 -38.97
N ARG A 75 35.98 1.58 -39.79
CA ARG A 75 35.79 1.46 -41.25
C ARG A 75 36.89 0.64 -41.91
N ALA A 76 38.14 0.76 -41.45
CA ALA A 76 39.26 -0.05 -41.92
C ALA A 76 39.12 -1.53 -41.52
N ALA A 77 38.67 -1.82 -40.30
CA ALA A 77 38.44 -3.18 -39.79
C ALA A 77 37.28 -3.88 -40.52
N VAL A 78 36.17 -3.18 -40.78
CA VAL A 78 35.04 -3.69 -41.59
C VAL A 78 35.52 -4.00 -43.01
N ALA A 79 36.26 -3.07 -43.63
CA ALA A 79 36.85 -3.27 -44.94
C ALA A 79 37.94 -4.37 -44.96
N HIS A 80 38.52 -4.76 -43.82
CA HIS A 80 39.43 -5.89 -43.72
C HIS A 80 38.66 -7.21 -43.55
N ALA A 81 37.70 -7.26 -42.62
CA ALA A 81 36.81 -8.40 -42.40
C ALA A 81 36.14 -8.86 -43.70
N ALA A 82 35.54 -7.92 -44.45
CA ALA A 82 34.87 -8.19 -45.72
C ALA A 82 35.80 -8.67 -46.85
N ARG A 83 37.12 -8.38 -46.78
CA ARG A 83 38.12 -8.84 -47.76
C ARG A 83 38.79 -10.17 -47.38
N ALA A 84 38.90 -10.46 -46.08
CA ALA A 84 39.58 -11.64 -45.56
C ALA A 84 38.63 -12.78 -45.15
N GLY A 85 37.32 -12.52 -45.02
CA GLY A 85 36.33 -13.52 -44.62
C GLY A 85 36.33 -13.86 -43.13
N VAL A 86 36.80 -12.92 -42.28
CA VAL A 86 37.03 -13.09 -40.83
C VAL A 86 36.02 -12.28 -40.01
N LYS A 87 35.82 -12.61 -38.73
CA LYS A 87 34.94 -11.81 -37.84
C LYS A 87 35.54 -10.41 -37.61
N LEU A 88 34.71 -9.41 -37.28
CA LEU A 88 35.22 -8.04 -37.08
C LEU A 88 36.23 -7.94 -35.93
N GLY A 89 36.06 -8.73 -34.86
CA GLY A 89 37.04 -8.81 -33.76
C GLY A 89 38.40 -9.33 -34.22
N GLU A 90 38.41 -10.37 -35.06
CA GLU A 90 39.64 -10.91 -35.68
C GLU A 90 40.30 -9.85 -36.58
N ALA A 91 39.51 -9.08 -37.35
CA ALA A 91 40.02 -7.98 -38.16
C ALA A 91 40.58 -6.80 -37.32
N LEU A 92 39.93 -6.45 -36.19
CA LEU A 92 40.41 -5.42 -35.27
C LEU A 92 41.77 -5.81 -34.64
N VAL A 93 41.96 -7.09 -34.33
CA VAL A 93 43.25 -7.63 -33.85
C VAL A 93 44.28 -7.70 -34.98
N ALA A 94 43.90 -8.15 -36.18
CA ALA A 94 44.80 -8.22 -37.33
C ALA A 94 45.33 -6.84 -37.77
N LEU A 95 44.49 -5.80 -37.68
CA LEU A 95 44.90 -4.40 -37.90
C LEU A 95 45.57 -3.73 -36.69
N ARG A 96 45.75 -4.46 -35.57
CA ARG A 96 46.28 -3.95 -34.30
C ARG A 96 45.51 -2.76 -33.71
N SER A 97 44.22 -2.64 -34.04
CA SER A 97 43.30 -1.68 -33.40
C SER A 97 42.92 -2.14 -31.99
N LEU A 98 42.99 -3.45 -31.72
CA LEU A 98 42.91 -4.05 -30.39
C LEU A 98 44.00 -5.12 -30.20
N THR A 99 44.31 -5.43 -28.95
CA THR A 99 44.89 -6.73 -28.56
C THR A 99 43.79 -7.77 -28.30
N ILE A 100 44.16 -9.06 -28.25
CA ILE A 100 43.21 -10.15 -27.93
C ILE A 100 42.61 -9.97 -26.53
N ALA A 101 43.40 -9.51 -25.55
CA ALA A 101 42.90 -9.22 -24.20
C ALA A 101 41.82 -8.13 -24.22
N GLN A 102 42.12 -6.97 -24.84
CA GLN A 102 41.14 -5.89 -24.99
C GLN A 102 39.90 -6.33 -25.76
N LEU A 103 40.03 -7.18 -26.79
CA LEU A 103 38.88 -7.75 -27.50
C LEU A 103 38.01 -8.61 -26.56
N ILE A 104 38.61 -9.40 -25.67
CA ILE A 104 37.88 -10.21 -24.67
C ILE A 104 37.20 -9.31 -23.63
N ASP A 105 37.91 -8.35 -23.05
CA ASP A 105 37.33 -7.40 -22.07
C ASP A 105 36.13 -6.66 -22.67
N GLN A 106 36.26 -6.25 -23.94
CA GLN A 106 35.23 -5.53 -24.68
C GLN A 106 34.09 -6.44 -25.17
N LEU A 107 34.32 -7.74 -25.38
CA LEU A 107 33.24 -8.74 -25.58
C LEU A 107 32.49 -9.02 -24.27
N GLY A 108 33.15 -8.95 -23.12
CA GLY A 108 32.51 -9.05 -21.79
C GLY A 108 31.65 -7.83 -21.48
N MET A 109 32.24 -6.62 -21.61
CA MET A 109 31.49 -5.36 -21.56
C MET A 109 30.41 -5.30 -22.64
N GLN A 110 30.60 -5.97 -23.79
CA GLN A 110 29.53 -6.16 -24.75
C GLN A 110 28.38 -6.98 -24.12
N ALA A 111 28.60 -8.26 -23.83
CA ALA A 111 27.53 -9.14 -23.35
C ALA A 111 26.81 -8.60 -22.10
N ARG A 112 27.51 -7.97 -21.13
CA ARG A 112 26.92 -7.35 -19.93
C ARG A 112 25.84 -6.38 -20.33
N HIS A 113 26.25 -5.44 -21.14
CA HIS A 113 25.50 -4.24 -21.45
C HIS A 113 24.27 -4.53 -22.32
N LYS A 114 24.40 -5.55 -23.18
CA LYS A 114 23.36 -6.14 -24.04
C LYS A 114 22.17 -6.61 -23.20
N LEU A 115 22.52 -7.07 -22.00
CA LEU A 115 21.66 -7.62 -20.97
C LEU A 115 21.21 -6.55 -19.96
N VAL A 116 22.06 -5.57 -19.61
CA VAL A 116 21.74 -4.41 -18.74
C VAL A 116 20.56 -3.63 -19.31
N GLN A 117 20.60 -3.32 -20.60
CA GLN A 117 19.51 -2.59 -21.24
C GLN A 117 18.33 -3.49 -21.57
N ALA A 118 18.50 -4.81 -21.39
CA ALA A 118 17.41 -5.74 -21.23
C ALA A 118 16.85 -5.84 -19.78
N LEU A 119 17.34 -5.07 -18.78
CA LEU A 119 16.91 -5.16 -17.36
C LEU A 119 15.68 -4.35 -17.01
N ARG A 120 15.73 -3.01 -17.06
CA ARG A 120 14.55 -2.17 -16.75
C ARG A 120 13.50 -2.17 -17.85
N TRP A 121 13.79 -2.92 -18.91
CA TRP A 121 12.85 -3.42 -19.90
C TRP A 121 11.39 -3.46 -19.32
N PRO A 122 10.43 -2.93 -20.11
CA PRO A 122 8.94 -3.19 -20.17
C PRO A 122 7.92 -4.43 -20.62
N GLN A 123 7.57 -4.94 -21.88
CA GLN A 123 6.40 -5.88 -22.32
C GLN A 123 6.59 -7.43 -22.71
N GLY A 124 6.68 -8.50 -21.90
CA GLY A 124 7.50 -9.69 -22.35
C GLY A 124 7.04 -10.89 -23.22
N ALA A 125 7.98 -11.50 -23.98
CA ALA A 125 8.15 -12.96 -24.19
C ALA A 125 9.62 -13.47 -24.21
N TRP A 126 9.86 -14.60 -23.51
CA TRP A 126 11.11 -15.38 -23.58
C TRP A 126 10.83 -16.75 -24.18
N ARG A 127 11.90 -17.43 -24.53
CA ARG A 127 11.90 -18.88 -24.65
C ARG A 127 13.28 -19.40 -24.26
N PHE A 128 13.37 -20.04 -23.10
CA PHE A 128 14.56 -20.78 -22.69
C PHE A 128 14.49 -22.22 -23.22
N ASP A 129 15.40 -22.53 -24.13
CA ASP A 129 15.64 -23.86 -24.66
C ASP A 129 16.78 -24.53 -23.89
N ALA A 130 16.41 -25.38 -22.94
CA ALA A 130 17.35 -26.25 -22.24
C ALA A 130 17.97 -27.27 -23.21
N GLY A 131 19.29 -27.44 -23.15
CA GLY A 131 20.01 -28.42 -23.97
C GLY A 131 20.37 -27.95 -25.39
N VAL A 132 20.23 -26.67 -25.71
CA VAL A 132 20.96 -26.05 -26.82
C VAL A 132 22.41 -25.84 -26.37
N GLU A 133 23.38 -26.18 -27.21
CA GLU A 133 24.80 -25.91 -26.93
C GLU A 133 25.04 -24.39 -26.94
N PRO A 134 25.61 -23.81 -25.86
CA PRO A 134 25.90 -22.38 -25.77
C PRO A 134 27.09 -22.03 -26.68
N GLU A 135 27.05 -20.85 -27.32
CA GLU A 135 28.20 -20.33 -28.05
C GLU A 135 29.31 -19.85 -27.09
N ASP A 136 30.58 -20.04 -27.49
CA ASP A 136 31.75 -19.61 -26.70
C ASP A 136 31.77 -18.08 -26.50
N GLY A 137 32.09 -17.64 -25.28
CA GLY A 137 32.23 -16.22 -24.94
C GLY A 137 32.70 -15.96 -23.52
N VAL A 138 32.46 -14.75 -23.02
CA VAL A 138 32.96 -14.26 -21.72
C VAL A 138 31.90 -14.44 -20.65
N GLN A 139 32.20 -15.25 -19.63
CA GLN A 139 31.29 -15.45 -18.50
C GLN A 139 31.17 -14.19 -17.63
N LEU A 140 29.95 -13.75 -17.36
CA LEU A 140 29.65 -12.57 -16.54
C LEU A 140 29.03 -12.95 -15.19
N ARG A 141 29.34 -12.18 -14.13
CA ARG A 141 28.70 -12.36 -12.82
C ARG A 141 27.30 -11.76 -12.82
N MET A 142 26.28 -12.61 -12.80
CA MET A 142 24.90 -12.18 -13.01
C MET A 142 24.42 -11.11 -12.02
N ILE A 143 24.77 -11.24 -10.74
CA ILE A 143 24.34 -10.32 -9.67
C ILE A 143 24.82 -8.88 -9.93
N GLU A 144 26.08 -8.69 -10.33
CA GLU A 144 26.65 -7.36 -10.63
C GLU A 144 26.08 -6.79 -11.93
N VAL A 145 25.89 -7.62 -12.96
CA VAL A 145 25.21 -7.21 -14.20
C VAL A 145 23.81 -6.67 -13.88
N VAL A 146 23.10 -7.29 -12.95
CA VAL A 146 21.73 -6.91 -12.55
C VAL A 146 21.71 -5.68 -11.62
N LEU A 147 22.45 -5.68 -10.51
CA LEU A 147 22.38 -4.63 -9.49
C LEU A 147 22.94 -3.29 -9.99
N ASP A 148 24.17 -3.29 -10.53
CA ASP A 148 24.74 -2.07 -11.11
C ASP A 148 23.95 -1.63 -12.34
N GLY A 149 23.50 -2.57 -13.17
CA GLY A 149 22.69 -2.28 -14.35
C GLY A 149 21.34 -1.61 -14.04
N LEU A 150 20.70 -1.94 -12.90
CA LEU A 150 19.47 -1.28 -12.45
C LEU A 150 19.69 0.12 -11.89
N ARG A 151 20.85 0.36 -11.25
CA ARG A 151 21.28 1.68 -10.79
C ARG A 151 21.68 2.57 -11.98
N GLU A 152 22.38 2.01 -12.95
CA GLU A 152 22.75 2.66 -14.23
C GLU A 152 21.53 3.07 -15.06
N THR A 153 20.51 2.22 -15.18
CA THR A 153 19.33 2.50 -16.02
C THR A 153 18.20 3.28 -15.32
N ALA A 154 18.45 3.78 -14.11
CA ALA A 154 17.49 4.50 -13.27
C ALA A 154 17.06 5.87 -13.84
N VAL A 155 15.90 6.33 -13.36
CA VAL A 155 15.09 7.45 -13.87
C VAL A 155 14.25 8.00 -12.70
N GLU A 156 14.08 9.31 -12.62
CA GLU A 156 13.53 10.05 -11.46
C GLU A 156 11.99 10.07 -11.41
N ASP A 157 11.37 9.50 -12.46
CA ASP A 157 9.93 9.41 -12.81
C ASP A 157 8.97 10.06 -11.82
N ILE A 158 8.97 11.40 -11.71
CA ILE A 158 8.44 12.13 -10.53
C ILE A 158 7.04 11.66 -10.11
N ASP A 159 6.08 11.61 -11.03
CA ASP A 159 4.70 11.26 -10.70
C ASP A 159 4.55 9.76 -10.32
N ARG A 160 5.50 8.90 -10.70
CA ARG A 160 5.53 7.48 -10.29
C ARG A 160 6.27 7.28 -9.00
N LEU A 161 7.33 8.05 -8.79
CA LEU A 161 7.98 8.10 -7.50
C LEU A 161 7.01 8.72 -6.48
N ALA A 162 6.05 9.57 -6.88
CA ALA A 162 4.98 10.10 -6.04
C ALA A 162 4.01 9.04 -5.49
N ARG A 163 3.78 7.91 -6.17
CA ARG A 163 2.94 6.80 -5.63
C ARG A 163 3.49 6.17 -4.34
N LEU A 164 4.77 6.43 -4.03
CA LEU A 164 5.41 6.00 -2.78
C LEU A 164 4.99 6.87 -1.57
N ASP A 165 4.21 7.95 -1.77
CA ASP A 165 3.75 8.85 -0.70
C ASP A 165 2.83 8.12 0.30
N GLY A 166 3.24 8.07 1.56
CA GLY A 166 2.53 7.36 2.63
C GLY A 166 2.85 5.86 2.71
N MET A 167 3.81 5.37 1.92
CA MET A 167 4.34 4.01 2.02
C MET A 167 5.55 3.91 2.96
N ALA A 168 5.75 2.70 3.50
CA ALA A 168 6.94 2.22 4.21
C ALA A 168 7.48 0.94 3.55
N PHE A 169 8.74 0.56 3.78
CA PHE A 169 9.42 -0.48 2.99
C PHE A 169 10.21 -1.48 3.84
N GLU A 170 10.31 -2.73 3.38
CA GLU A 170 11.01 -3.85 4.05
C GLU A 170 11.81 -4.75 3.09
N LEU A 171 12.83 -5.47 3.56
CA LEU A 171 13.66 -6.40 2.75
C LEU A 171 13.00 -7.78 2.55
N THR A 172 12.88 -8.23 1.30
CA THR A 172 12.51 -9.63 0.98
C THR A 172 13.65 -10.59 1.31
N ASP A 173 13.37 -11.89 1.44
CA ASP A 173 14.39 -12.94 1.54
C ASP A 173 15.13 -13.23 0.21
N ARG A 174 15.03 -12.37 -0.82
CA ARG A 174 16.10 -12.18 -1.83
C ARG A 174 16.99 -10.99 -1.47
N GLY A 175 16.40 -9.88 -1.03
CA GLY A 175 17.16 -8.73 -0.51
C GLY A 175 18.10 -9.12 0.63
N GLN A 176 17.61 -9.92 1.59
CA GLN A 176 18.42 -10.50 2.68
C GLN A 176 19.55 -11.40 2.16
N ARG A 177 19.33 -12.17 1.07
CA ARG A 177 20.38 -13.00 0.44
C ARG A 177 21.44 -12.18 -0.30
N LEU A 178 21.11 -10.96 -0.68
CA LEU A 178 21.97 -10.01 -1.39
C LEU A 178 22.40 -8.85 -0.48
N GLU A 179 22.18 -8.92 0.84
CA GLU A 179 22.23 -7.74 1.71
C GLU A 179 23.61 -7.06 1.73
N ALA A 180 24.68 -7.85 1.62
CA ALA A 180 26.04 -7.34 1.48
C ALA A 180 26.23 -6.55 0.18
N GLU A 181 25.76 -7.10 -0.95
CA GLU A 181 25.76 -6.43 -2.25
C GLU A 181 24.83 -5.20 -2.27
N LEU A 182 23.69 -5.25 -1.59
CA LEU A 182 22.77 -4.11 -1.47
C LEU A 182 23.37 -2.97 -0.66
N ARG A 183 23.96 -3.26 0.51
CA ARG A 183 24.68 -2.26 1.34
C ARG A 183 25.86 -1.66 0.57
N GLN A 184 26.56 -2.45 -0.24
CA GLN A 184 27.64 -1.98 -1.11
C GLN A 184 27.16 -1.07 -2.27
N VAL A 185 25.96 -1.29 -2.81
CA VAL A 185 25.44 -0.54 -3.99
C VAL A 185 24.60 0.68 -3.60
N PHE A 186 23.83 0.61 -2.51
CA PHE A 186 22.82 1.61 -2.10
C PHE A 186 23.09 2.30 -0.75
N GLY A 187 24.06 1.84 0.03
CA GLY A 187 24.50 2.49 1.27
C GLY A 187 23.89 1.92 2.56
N ASP A 188 24.70 1.91 3.61
CA ASP A 188 24.43 1.15 4.84
C ASP A 188 23.24 1.68 5.66
N ALA A 189 23.16 3.00 5.86
CA ALA A 189 22.08 3.64 6.62
C ALA A 189 20.72 3.56 5.90
N ALA A 190 20.72 3.57 4.56
CA ALA A 190 19.51 3.40 3.76
C ALA A 190 18.94 1.98 3.86
N ILE A 191 19.81 0.97 3.71
CA ILE A 191 19.41 -0.44 3.85
C ILE A 191 19.08 -0.78 5.31
N ALA A 192 19.66 -0.11 6.31
CA ALA A 192 19.23 -0.21 7.70
C ALA A 192 17.81 0.34 7.90
N ALA A 193 17.51 1.58 7.47
CA ALA A 193 16.18 2.17 7.59
C ALA A 193 15.09 1.35 6.88
N ILE A 194 15.42 0.75 5.72
CA ILE A 194 14.52 -0.18 5.01
C ILE A 194 14.42 -1.54 5.73
N ALA A 195 15.45 -2.01 6.43
CA ALA A 195 15.33 -3.19 7.28
C ALA A 195 14.46 -2.94 8.53
N ASP A 196 14.44 -1.69 9.02
CA ASP A 196 13.67 -1.24 10.19
C ASP A 196 12.23 -0.79 9.85
N GLY A 197 11.79 -0.88 8.58
CA GLY A 197 10.41 -0.58 8.18
C GLY A 197 10.09 0.92 7.99
N ALA A 198 11.08 1.76 7.67
CA ALA A 198 10.91 3.20 7.62
C ALA A 198 9.94 3.70 6.52
N PRO A 199 9.15 4.77 6.78
CA PRO A 199 8.32 5.43 5.76
C PRO A 199 9.18 6.21 4.76
N ILE A 200 8.65 6.48 3.55
CA ILE A 200 9.42 7.10 2.47
C ILE A 200 10.07 8.44 2.88
N GLY A 201 9.37 9.28 3.65
CA GLY A 201 9.88 10.57 4.11
C GLY A 201 11.05 10.47 5.10
N GLU A 202 11.21 9.34 5.79
CA GLU A 202 12.40 9.08 6.60
C GLU A 202 13.55 8.56 5.74
N ILE A 203 13.29 7.69 4.77
CA ILE A 203 14.31 7.22 3.82
C ILE A 203 14.88 8.43 3.04
N GLU A 204 14.03 9.35 2.57
CA GLU A 204 14.43 10.63 1.98
C GLU A 204 15.33 11.47 2.90
N ARG A 205 14.95 11.58 4.18
CA ARG A 205 15.70 12.32 5.21
C ARG A 205 17.08 11.71 5.47
N ILE A 206 17.22 10.39 5.33
CA ILE A 206 18.46 9.64 5.55
C ILE A 206 19.38 9.69 4.31
N PHE A 207 18.82 9.66 3.10
CA PHE A 207 19.57 9.92 1.86
C PHE A 207 20.01 11.38 1.72
N GLY A 208 19.20 12.34 2.20
CA GLY A 208 19.39 13.77 2.01
C GLY A 208 19.01 14.29 0.62
N ASP A 209 18.63 13.40 -0.30
CA ASP A 209 18.13 13.67 -1.63
C ASP A 209 16.87 12.82 -1.89
N ARG A 210 15.76 13.49 -2.20
CA ARG A 210 14.43 12.87 -2.37
C ARG A 210 14.32 12.05 -3.66
N ALA A 211 15.00 12.44 -4.73
CA ALA A 211 14.97 11.71 -5.99
C ALA A 211 15.82 10.43 -5.90
N GLN A 212 17.04 10.54 -5.36
CA GLN A 212 17.94 9.39 -5.19
C GLN A 212 17.37 8.34 -4.22
N ALA A 213 16.71 8.77 -3.14
CA ALA A 213 16.01 7.87 -2.21
C ALA A 213 14.94 7.02 -2.92
N ARG A 214 14.08 7.66 -3.71
CA ARG A 214 12.99 6.99 -4.43
C ARG A 214 13.51 6.13 -5.58
N ILE A 215 14.58 6.54 -6.27
CA ILE A 215 15.29 5.70 -7.25
C ILE A 215 15.87 4.43 -6.63
N ALA A 216 16.44 4.49 -5.43
CA ALA A 216 17.02 3.32 -4.77
C ALA A 216 15.94 2.29 -4.42
N VAL A 217 14.82 2.75 -3.85
CA VAL A 217 13.61 1.95 -3.62
C VAL A 217 13.14 1.31 -4.94
N ASP A 218 13.09 2.08 -6.03
CA ASP A 218 12.74 1.67 -7.39
C ASP A 218 13.87 0.91 -8.16
N ALA A 219 14.91 0.46 -7.48
CA ALA A 219 15.88 -0.52 -8.00
C ALA A 219 15.82 -1.82 -7.19
N LEU A 220 15.53 -1.69 -5.89
CA LEU A 220 15.37 -2.81 -4.97
C LEU A 220 14.06 -3.58 -5.25
N LEU A 221 12.96 -2.90 -5.57
CA LEU A 221 11.72 -3.55 -6.02
C LEU A 221 11.96 -4.33 -7.34
N MET A 222 12.80 -3.84 -8.26
CA MET A 222 13.17 -4.49 -9.54
C MET A 222 13.88 -5.84 -9.39
N CYS A 223 14.68 -6.00 -8.34
CA CYS A 223 15.27 -7.29 -7.98
C CYS A 223 14.27 -8.24 -7.30
N ASP A 224 13.07 -7.78 -6.92
CA ASP A 224 12.22 -8.38 -5.88
C ASP A 224 13.00 -8.53 -4.56
N ALA A 225 13.72 -7.46 -4.19
CA ALA A 225 14.58 -7.37 -3.01
C ALA A 225 13.98 -6.56 -1.84
N ILE A 226 13.00 -5.68 -2.09
CA ILE A 226 12.17 -5.04 -1.05
C ILE A 226 10.67 -5.15 -1.39
N ALA A 227 9.81 -4.80 -0.44
CA ALA A 227 8.36 -4.68 -0.58
C ALA A 227 7.84 -3.38 0.09
N ALA A 228 6.56 -3.03 -0.14
CA ALA A 228 5.93 -1.79 0.31
C ALA A 228 4.68 -2.03 1.17
N GLN A 229 4.44 -1.15 2.15
CA GLN A 229 3.33 -1.20 3.12
C GLN A 229 2.68 0.18 3.31
N LEU A 230 1.40 0.24 3.70
CA LEU A 230 0.70 1.49 4.05
C LEU A 230 0.93 1.85 5.52
N ALA A 231 1.13 3.14 5.82
CA ALA A 231 1.22 3.64 7.19
C ALA A 231 -0.03 3.28 8.02
N ASP A 232 0.18 2.85 9.27
CA ASP A 232 -0.87 2.27 10.10
C ASP A 232 -1.67 3.34 10.87
N VAL A 233 -2.99 3.28 10.82
CA VAL A 233 -3.91 4.32 11.30
C VAL A 233 -4.99 3.71 12.21
N GLY A 234 -5.45 4.47 13.19
CA GLY A 234 -6.50 4.10 14.14
C GLY A 234 -5.98 3.45 15.43
N LEU A 235 -6.82 3.57 16.48
CA LEU A 235 -6.55 3.19 17.87
C LEU A 235 -5.71 1.90 18.01
N GLY A 236 -4.47 2.06 18.47
CA GLY A 236 -3.49 1.01 18.71
C GLY A 236 -2.42 0.82 17.63
N ALA A 237 -2.39 1.65 16.58
CA ALA A 237 -1.18 1.84 15.77
C ALA A 237 0.00 2.32 16.66
N GLU A 238 1.23 2.01 16.27
CA GLU A 238 2.42 2.55 16.94
C GLU A 238 2.61 4.01 16.48
N GLU A 239 2.69 4.97 17.42
CA GLU A 239 3.03 6.35 17.07
C GLU A 239 4.45 6.37 16.47
N PRO A 240 4.67 7.02 15.31
CA PRO A 240 6.03 7.30 14.86
C PRO A 240 6.71 8.17 15.94
N ALA A 241 7.82 7.67 16.49
CA ALA A 241 8.45 8.19 17.70
C ALA A 241 8.55 9.72 17.67
N ALA A 242 7.89 10.37 18.64
CA ALA A 242 7.41 11.75 18.55
C ALA A 242 8.44 12.75 17.98
N ALA A 243 8.39 12.98 16.66
CA ALA A 243 9.16 14.01 16.00
C ALA A 243 8.74 15.38 16.54
N ASP A 244 9.72 16.24 16.86
CA ASP A 244 9.58 17.50 17.60
C ASP A 244 8.30 18.29 17.24
N ARG A 245 7.22 18.08 18.00
CA ARG A 245 6.12 19.04 18.06
C ARG A 245 6.69 20.28 18.76
N PRO A 246 6.76 21.44 18.09
CA PRO A 246 7.50 22.58 18.63
C PRO A 246 6.97 22.98 20.00
N SER A 247 7.87 23.02 20.99
CA SER A 247 7.56 23.30 22.40
C SER A 247 6.61 24.50 22.54
N LEU A 248 5.50 24.32 23.25
CA LEU A 248 4.36 25.25 23.33
C LEU A 248 4.78 26.73 23.37
N ALA A 249 4.61 27.40 22.23
CA ALA A 249 4.83 28.84 22.13
C ALA A 249 3.77 29.57 22.97
N ARG A 250 4.25 30.30 23.98
CA ARG A 250 3.45 31.07 24.96
C ARG A 250 2.31 31.85 24.30
N ALA A 251 1.09 31.71 24.83
CA ALA A 251 -0.14 32.18 24.21
C ALA A 251 -0.09 33.68 23.79
N PRO A 252 -0.46 34.02 22.54
CA PRO A 252 -0.57 35.41 22.09
C PRO A 252 -1.88 36.04 22.61
N THR A 253 -1.90 36.47 23.87
CA THR A 253 -3.06 37.11 24.49
C THR A 253 -3.37 38.49 23.88
N ARG A 254 -4.22 38.54 22.86
CA ARG A 254 -4.85 39.79 22.40
C ARG A 254 -6.18 39.56 21.66
N PRO A 255 -7.32 40.06 22.16
CA PRO A 255 -8.55 40.08 21.39
C PRO A 255 -8.46 41.09 20.23
N PRO A 256 -9.11 40.83 19.07
CA PRO A 256 -9.28 41.84 18.04
C PRO A 256 -10.16 42.99 18.55
N ALA A 257 -9.94 44.21 18.04
CA ALA A 257 -10.66 45.39 18.49
C ALA A 257 -12.10 45.44 17.93
N ALA A 258 -13.05 45.93 18.75
CA ALA A 258 -14.45 46.10 18.37
C ALA A 258 -14.62 47.06 17.18
N GLY A 259 -15.52 46.74 16.22
CA GLY A 259 -15.60 47.54 15.00
C GLY A 259 -16.61 47.19 13.90
N SER A 260 -17.71 46.45 14.15
CA SER A 260 -18.84 46.42 13.19
C SER A 260 -20.16 45.92 13.81
N GLU A 261 -21.17 46.77 13.85
CA GLU A 261 -22.59 46.49 14.22
C GLU A 261 -23.32 45.64 13.15
N LEU A 262 -22.59 44.71 12.54
CA LEU A 262 -23.03 43.79 11.49
C LEU A 262 -22.72 42.33 11.86
N PHE A 263 -22.00 42.11 12.97
CA PHE A 263 -21.75 40.79 13.55
C PHE A 263 -22.93 40.38 14.43
N ASP A 264 -23.38 41.27 15.32
CA ASP A 264 -24.41 41.01 16.34
C ASP A 264 -25.81 40.72 15.75
N ILE A 265 -26.04 40.99 14.46
CA ILE A 265 -27.32 40.76 13.76
C ILE A 265 -27.35 39.39 13.04
N LEU A 266 -26.20 38.70 12.92
CA LEU A 266 -26.07 37.46 12.13
C LEU A 266 -25.89 36.18 12.98
N PHE A 267 -25.81 36.28 14.30
CA PHE A 267 -25.53 35.14 15.19
C PHE A 267 -26.60 34.90 16.29
N ASP A 268 -27.64 35.71 16.36
CA ASP A 268 -28.69 35.68 17.41
C ASP A 268 -29.66 34.47 17.30
N ASP A 269 -29.49 33.63 16.27
CA ASP A 269 -30.38 32.48 15.93
C ASP A 269 -29.67 31.11 16.09
N LEU A 270 -28.48 31.09 16.71
CA LEU A 270 -27.79 29.87 17.16
C LEU A 270 -27.54 29.97 18.67
N GLY A 271 -28.45 29.40 19.45
CA GLY A 271 -28.40 29.41 20.91
C GLY A 271 -27.26 28.59 21.48
N PHE A 272 -26.07 29.19 21.60
CA PHE A 272 -24.99 28.67 22.42
C PHE A 272 -25.33 28.91 23.90
N GLY A 273 -25.88 27.89 24.55
CA GLY A 273 -26.15 27.88 25.98
C GLY A 273 -24.88 27.94 26.83
N GLU A 274 -25.05 28.12 28.15
CA GLU A 274 -23.96 28.02 29.11
C GLU A 274 -23.34 26.61 29.04
N VAL A 275 -22.00 26.49 29.11
CA VAL A 275 -21.33 25.18 29.07
C VAL A 275 -21.56 24.46 30.40
N THR A 276 -22.71 23.80 30.50
CA THR A 276 -23.09 23.05 31.69
C THR A 276 -22.20 21.82 31.85
N ALA A 277 -21.56 21.70 33.02
CA ALA A 277 -20.78 20.51 33.37
C ALA A 277 -21.74 19.32 33.57
N GLY A 278 -22.02 18.60 32.48
CA GLY A 278 -22.90 17.43 32.49
C GLY A 278 -22.45 16.40 33.53
N ASN A 279 -23.42 15.81 34.24
CA ASN A 279 -23.19 14.88 35.36
C ASN A 279 -22.64 13.50 34.91
N GLY A 280 -21.48 13.49 34.26
CA GLY A 280 -20.86 12.32 33.63
C GLY A 280 -19.34 12.47 33.54
N GLY A 281 -18.65 12.12 34.62
CA GLY A 281 -17.18 12.22 34.71
C GLY A 281 -16.41 11.54 33.57
N ALA A 282 -15.23 12.05 33.24
CA ALA A 282 -14.26 11.43 32.31
C ALA A 282 -14.75 11.14 30.88
N VAL A 283 -15.75 11.88 30.40
CA VAL A 283 -16.13 12.00 28.98
C VAL A 283 -15.67 13.40 28.51
N PRO A 284 -15.33 13.60 27.21
CA PRO A 284 -15.11 14.93 26.68
C PRO A 284 -16.30 15.86 26.92
N ILE A 285 -16.06 17.12 27.28
CA ILE A 285 -17.12 18.11 27.46
C ILE A 285 -17.90 18.26 26.14
N GLN A 286 -19.22 18.17 26.21
CA GLN A 286 -20.12 18.21 25.06
C GLN A 286 -20.60 19.64 24.81
N LEU A 287 -20.87 19.98 23.54
CA LEU A 287 -21.70 21.15 23.22
C LEU A 287 -23.18 20.77 23.42
N GLU A 288 -24.01 21.69 23.90
CA GLU A 288 -25.45 21.42 24.12
C GLU A 288 -26.17 21.10 22.80
N ASP A 289 -26.97 20.03 22.78
CA ASP A 289 -27.80 19.63 21.64
C ASP A 289 -29.13 20.40 21.63
N ALA A 290 -29.35 21.19 20.58
CA ALA A 290 -30.67 21.70 20.25
C ALA A 290 -31.50 20.60 19.56
N ASP A 291 -32.45 20.03 20.31
CA ASP A 291 -33.34 18.91 19.98
C ASP A 291 -32.68 17.52 19.76
N ASP A 292 -33.08 16.57 20.62
CA ASP A 292 -32.69 15.14 20.70
C ASP A 292 -33.17 14.29 19.49
N ALA A 293 -33.37 14.92 18.32
CA ALA A 293 -34.05 14.38 17.14
C ALA A 293 -33.13 14.18 15.91
N ASP A 294 -31.98 14.86 15.84
CA ASP A 294 -31.12 14.83 14.65
C ASP A 294 -30.17 13.61 14.64
N SER A 295 -30.71 12.49 14.16
CA SER A 295 -30.24 11.11 14.41
C SER A 295 -28.76 10.76 14.22
N GLY A 296 -27.95 11.58 13.54
CA GLY A 296 -26.54 11.26 13.25
C GLY A 296 -26.33 10.04 12.34
N VAL A 297 -27.37 9.57 11.64
CA VAL A 297 -27.33 8.36 10.79
C VAL A 297 -26.89 8.70 9.37
N VAL A 298 -25.96 7.89 8.84
CA VAL A 298 -25.58 7.83 7.42
C VAL A 298 -26.05 6.49 6.84
N SER A 299 -27.04 6.56 5.96
CA SER A 299 -27.51 5.43 5.17
C SER A 299 -26.57 5.21 3.98
N THR A 300 -25.84 4.10 4.00
CA THR A 300 -24.95 3.68 2.89
C THR A 300 -25.74 3.24 1.66
N ALA A 301 -26.91 2.62 1.83
CA ALA A 301 -27.83 2.29 0.75
C ALA A 301 -28.33 3.53 -0.04
N ASP A 302 -28.47 4.69 0.61
CA ASP A 302 -28.80 5.94 -0.09
C ASP A 302 -27.61 6.51 -0.87
N VAL A 303 -26.37 6.20 -0.47
CA VAL A 303 -25.16 6.50 -1.28
C VAL A 303 -25.16 5.64 -2.54
N GLU A 304 -25.42 4.33 -2.40
CA GLU A 304 -25.53 3.40 -3.54
C GLU A 304 -26.66 3.81 -4.49
N ALA A 305 -27.84 4.16 -3.96
CA ALA A 305 -28.97 4.63 -4.76
C ALA A 305 -28.69 5.98 -5.45
N ALA A 306 -27.80 6.82 -4.91
CA ALA A 306 -27.30 8.02 -5.57
C ALA A 306 -26.25 7.70 -6.65
N SER A 307 -25.33 6.75 -6.39
CA SER A 307 -24.34 6.26 -7.34
C SER A 307 -25.01 5.71 -8.60
N LEU A 308 -25.99 4.81 -8.44
CA LEU A 308 -26.65 4.09 -9.54
C LEU A 308 -27.24 4.99 -10.64
N ARG A 309 -27.58 6.26 -10.32
CA ARG A 309 -28.08 7.25 -11.29
C ARG A 309 -26.97 8.04 -12.01
N SER A 310 -25.77 8.07 -11.45
CA SER A 310 -24.53 8.46 -12.14
C SER A 310 -24.00 7.30 -12.99
N ASP A 311 -24.16 6.07 -12.49
CA ASP A 311 -23.55 4.87 -13.05
C ASP A 311 -24.05 4.51 -14.45
N ASP A 312 -25.30 4.77 -14.84
CA ASP A 312 -25.72 4.56 -16.26
C ASP A 312 -24.87 5.38 -17.24
N ALA A 313 -24.58 6.65 -16.90
CA ALA A 313 -23.76 7.53 -17.72
C ALA A 313 -22.26 7.26 -17.56
N ALA A 314 -21.81 6.77 -16.40
CA ALA A 314 -20.44 6.32 -16.21
C ALA A 314 -20.17 5.00 -16.96
N ALA A 315 -21.05 4.01 -16.83
CA ALA A 315 -20.98 2.70 -17.50
C ALA A 315 -21.05 2.82 -19.02
N ALA A 316 -21.90 3.68 -19.58
CA ALA A 316 -21.89 3.96 -21.03
C ALA A 316 -20.52 4.49 -21.51
N ARG A 317 -19.88 5.38 -20.73
CA ARG A 317 -18.53 5.89 -21.03
C ARG A 317 -17.43 4.87 -20.76
N GLN A 318 -17.56 4.03 -19.73
CA GLN A 318 -16.64 2.92 -19.44
C GLN A 318 -16.70 1.84 -20.50
N LEU A 319 -17.89 1.43 -20.96
CA LEU A 319 -18.07 0.45 -22.04
C LEU A 319 -17.53 0.99 -23.37
N LEU A 320 -17.83 2.25 -23.69
CA LEU A 320 -17.26 2.92 -24.86
C LEU A 320 -15.73 2.98 -24.81
N THR A 321 -15.17 3.36 -23.66
CA THR A 321 -13.72 3.47 -23.45
C THR A 321 -13.06 2.10 -23.46
N ALA A 322 -13.63 1.10 -22.78
CA ALA A 322 -13.14 -0.28 -22.77
C ALA A 322 -13.17 -0.92 -24.17
N GLU A 323 -14.21 -0.69 -24.96
CA GLU A 323 -14.26 -1.18 -26.34
C GLU A 323 -13.27 -0.39 -27.24
N HIS A 324 -13.07 0.91 -27.00
CA HIS A 324 -12.05 1.72 -27.66
C HIS A 324 -10.63 1.19 -27.38
N HIS A 325 -10.28 0.94 -26.11
CA HIS A 325 -9.03 0.28 -25.74
C HIS A 325 -8.94 -1.15 -26.31
N ARG A 326 -10.04 -1.93 -26.31
CA ARG A 326 -10.04 -3.30 -26.85
C ARG A 326 -9.61 -3.32 -28.32
N VAL A 327 -10.03 -2.34 -29.13
CA VAL A 327 -9.68 -2.31 -30.56
C VAL A 327 -8.29 -1.71 -30.85
N GLN A 328 -7.61 -1.13 -29.86
CA GLN A 328 -6.22 -0.67 -30.02
C GLN A 328 -5.29 -1.86 -30.28
N ASN A 329 -4.51 -1.80 -31.36
CA ASN A 329 -3.40 -2.71 -31.66
C ASN A 329 -3.72 -4.22 -31.79
N ILE A 330 -5.00 -4.63 -31.85
CA ILE A 330 -5.41 -6.02 -32.09
C ILE A 330 -5.68 -6.31 -33.58
N ASP A 331 -5.63 -7.58 -33.99
CA ASP A 331 -5.84 -7.95 -35.40
C ASP A 331 -7.30 -7.79 -35.85
N HIS A 332 -7.56 -7.58 -37.14
CA HIS A 332 -8.90 -7.32 -37.68
C HIS A 332 -9.92 -8.44 -37.39
N TYR A 333 -9.45 -9.69 -37.21
CA TYR A 333 -10.32 -10.79 -36.81
C TYR A 333 -10.75 -10.63 -35.35
N ALA A 334 -9.82 -10.25 -34.46
CA ALA A 334 -10.11 -9.92 -33.08
C ALA A 334 -10.96 -8.63 -32.93
N VAL A 335 -10.76 -7.62 -33.79
CA VAL A 335 -11.58 -6.38 -33.80
C VAL A 335 -13.07 -6.73 -33.92
N LEU A 336 -13.42 -7.55 -34.92
CA LEU A 336 -14.80 -8.02 -35.15
C LEU A 336 -15.17 -9.27 -34.35
N MET A 337 -14.25 -9.86 -33.58
CA MET A 337 -14.44 -11.09 -32.79
C MET A 337 -14.86 -12.31 -33.63
N VAL A 338 -14.25 -12.46 -34.82
CA VAL A 338 -14.45 -13.58 -35.76
C VAL A 338 -13.22 -14.48 -35.84
N GLY A 339 -13.39 -15.75 -36.23
CA GLY A 339 -12.26 -16.66 -36.44
C GLY A 339 -11.55 -16.41 -37.78
N ARG A 340 -10.25 -16.73 -37.90
CA ARG A 340 -9.47 -16.54 -39.15
C ARG A 340 -10.04 -17.28 -40.39
N ARG A 341 -10.88 -18.28 -40.18
CA ARG A 341 -11.62 -19.01 -41.25
C ARG A 341 -13.05 -18.50 -41.50
N ALA A 342 -13.45 -17.38 -40.90
CA ALA A 342 -14.80 -16.84 -41.03
C ALA A 342 -15.16 -16.48 -42.47
N ARG A 343 -16.40 -16.81 -42.85
CA ARG A 343 -17.01 -16.55 -44.16
C ARG A 343 -17.55 -15.11 -44.20
N ALA A 344 -17.75 -14.57 -45.42
CA ALA A 344 -18.24 -13.21 -45.61
C ALA A 344 -19.52 -12.90 -44.80
N GLY A 345 -20.50 -13.80 -44.80
CA GLY A 345 -21.74 -13.62 -44.02
C GLY A 345 -21.55 -13.66 -42.50
N GLU A 346 -20.50 -14.32 -41.99
CA GLU A 346 -20.17 -14.34 -40.56
C GLU A 346 -19.49 -13.02 -40.15
N ILE A 347 -18.68 -12.44 -41.04
CA ILE A 347 -18.02 -11.13 -40.87
C ILE A 347 -19.06 -9.99 -40.90
N GLU A 348 -20.00 -10.01 -41.84
CA GLU A 348 -21.09 -9.03 -41.94
C GLU A 348 -21.99 -9.05 -40.71
N VAL A 349 -22.37 -10.24 -40.21
CA VAL A 349 -23.16 -10.39 -38.97
C VAL A 349 -22.39 -9.87 -37.76
N ALA A 350 -21.09 -10.18 -37.65
CA ALA A 350 -20.26 -9.71 -36.54
C ALA A 350 -20.10 -8.18 -36.53
N PHE A 351 -19.88 -7.56 -37.70
CA PHE A 351 -19.87 -6.11 -37.87
C PHE A 351 -21.22 -5.49 -37.49
N ALA A 352 -22.34 -6.03 -37.98
CA ALA A 352 -23.67 -5.50 -37.68
C ALA A 352 -23.99 -5.54 -36.16
N VAL A 353 -23.62 -6.62 -35.47
CA VAL A 353 -23.78 -6.74 -34.01
C VAL A 353 -22.89 -5.73 -33.27
N ARG A 354 -21.64 -5.56 -33.68
CA ARG A 354 -20.70 -4.62 -33.03
C ARG A 354 -21.11 -3.15 -33.22
N SER A 355 -21.59 -2.77 -34.40
CA SER A 355 -22.12 -1.43 -34.66
C SER A 355 -23.42 -1.16 -33.89
N ALA A 356 -24.34 -2.14 -33.83
CA ALA A 356 -25.59 -2.00 -33.06
C ALA A 356 -25.35 -1.82 -31.54
N LEU A 357 -24.27 -2.39 -30.99
CA LEU A 357 -23.87 -2.18 -29.60
C LEU A 357 -23.36 -0.74 -29.35
N LEU A 358 -22.61 -0.15 -30.28
CA LEU A 358 -22.19 1.26 -30.21
C LEU A 358 -23.39 2.22 -30.28
N ASP A 359 -24.31 1.94 -31.21
CA ASP A 359 -25.45 2.83 -31.45
C ASP A 359 -26.50 2.78 -30.33
N ARG A 360 -26.59 1.68 -29.57
CA ARG A 360 -27.50 1.54 -28.41
C ARG A 360 -27.25 2.61 -27.36
N ASP A 361 -25.99 2.84 -27.01
CA ASP A 361 -25.60 3.71 -25.89
C ASP A 361 -25.20 5.13 -26.37
N SER A 362 -25.12 5.34 -27.70
CA SER A 362 -24.87 6.65 -28.33
C SER A 362 -25.78 7.80 -27.85
N PRO A 363 -27.08 7.64 -27.51
CA PRO A 363 -27.93 8.76 -27.11
C PRO A 363 -27.58 9.41 -25.76
N VAL A 364 -26.94 8.67 -24.84
CA VAL A 364 -26.52 9.20 -23.54
C VAL A 364 -25.12 9.83 -23.57
N ILE A 365 -24.31 9.53 -24.60
CA ILE A 365 -22.96 10.09 -24.78
C ILE A 365 -23.06 11.53 -25.29
N ARG A 366 -22.83 12.49 -24.38
CA ARG A 366 -22.92 13.93 -24.63
C ARG A 366 -21.56 14.65 -24.70
N ASP A 367 -20.50 14.06 -24.14
CA ASP A 367 -19.17 14.67 -24.10
C ASP A 367 -18.49 14.69 -25.50
N PRO A 368 -17.81 15.78 -25.90
CA PRO A 368 -17.13 15.85 -27.19
C PRO A 368 -15.99 14.84 -27.39
N ARG A 369 -15.23 14.52 -26.34
CA ARG A 369 -14.10 13.57 -26.40
C ARG A 369 -14.62 12.14 -26.54
N ASP A 370 -15.65 11.78 -25.79
CA ASP A 370 -16.26 10.46 -25.90
C ASP A 370 -16.96 10.27 -27.27
N ARG A 371 -17.55 11.33 -27.85
CA ARG A 371 -18.03 11.26 -29.25
C ARG A 371 -16.91 11.01 -30.26
N ALA A 372 -15.72 11.59 -30.06
CA ALA A 372 -14.57 11.29 -30.91
C ALA A 372 -14.15 9.81 -30.83
N LYS A 373 -14.16 9.19 -29.64
CA LYS A 373 -13.95 7.74 -29.46
C LYS A 373 -14.99 6.90 -30.21
N LEU A 374 -16.27 7.28 -30.12
CA LEU A 374 -17.39 6.60 -30.79
C LEU A 374 -17.22 6.60 -32.32
N ASP A 375 -16.84 7.74 -32.90
CA ASP A 375 -16.61 7.88 -34.33
C ASP A 375 -15.26 7.30 -34.79
N GLU A 376 -14.32 7.04 -33.88
CA GLU A 376 -13.13 6.21 -34.12
C GLU A 376 -13.45 4.72 -34.15
N LEU A 377 -14.19 4.21 -33.17
CA LEU A 377 -14.67 2.82 -33.13
C LEU A 377 -15.44 2.43 -34.40
N ARG A 378 -16.34 3.30 -34.87
CA ARG A 378 -17.04 3.14 -36.16
C ARG A 378 -16.07 2.99 -37.34
N ARG A 379 -15.01 3.79 -37.41
CA ARG A 379 -13.98 3.71 -38.46
C ARG A 379 -13.16 2.42 -38.37
N VAL A 380 -12.78 1.99 -37.16
CA VAL A 380 -12.00 0.76 -36.95
C VAL A 380 -12.80 -0.49 -37.33
N TYR A 381 -14.09 -0.53 -37.01
CA TYR A 381 -14.98 -1.63 -37.45
C TYR A 381 -15.19 -1.67 -38.96
N GLN A 382 -15.35 -0.50 -39.60
CA GLN A 382 -15.45 -0.42 -41.06
C GLN A 382 -14.17 -0.93 -41.73
N ALA A 383 -13.00 -0.48 -41.27
CA ALA A 383 -11.70 -0.92 -41.80
C ALA A 383 -11.45 -2.43 -41.61
N ALA A 384 -11.80 -2.99 -40.45
CA ALA A 384 -11.66 -4.43 -40.19
C ALA A 384 -12.62 -5.26 -41.05
N ARG A 385 -13.86 -4.79 -41.26
CA ARG A 385 -14.84 -5.42 -42.16
C ARG A 385 -14.29 -5.46 -43.59
N ASP A 386 -13.90 -4.30 -44.11
CA ASP A 386 -13.58 -4.15 -45.53
C ASP A 386 -12.29 -4.92 -45.89
N THR A 387 -11.29 -4.93 -45.00
CA THR A 387 -10.06 -5.73 -45.15
C THR A 387 -10.30 -7.25 -45.08
N LEU A 388 -11.32 -7.72 -44.35
CA LEU A 388 -11.61 -9.16 -44.22
C LEU A 388 -12.63 -9.70 -45.25
N LEU A 389 -13.32 -8.82 -45.96
CA LEU A 389 -14.22 -9.16 -47.08
C LEU A 389 -13.50 -9.16 -48.44
N ASP A 390 -12.44 -8.37 -48.62
CA ASP A 390 -11.56 -8.47 -49.80
C ASP A 390 -10.57 -9.65 -49.65
N GLU A 391 -10.70 -10.65 -50.52
CA GLU A 391 -9.86 -11.87 -50.49
C GLU A 391 -8.36 -11.58 -50.67
N ARG A 392 -7.99 -10.52 -51.40
CA ARG A 392 -6.61 -10.16 -51.70
C ARG A 392 -5.98 -9.35 -50.56
N ALA A 393 -6.73 -8.43 -49.94
CA ALA A 393 -6.31 -7.72 -48.75
C ALA A 393 -6.10 -8.69 -47.58
N ARG A 394 -7.10 -9.55 -47.32
CA ARG A 394 -7.04 -10.60 -46.29
C ARG A 394 -5.88 -11.57 -46.48
N ALA A 395 -5.62 -12.03 -47.71
CA ALA A 395 -4.49 -12.93 -47.99
C ALA A 395 -3.10 -12.24 -47.92
N GLY A 396 -3.05 -10.91 -47.92
CA GLY A 396 -1.86 -10.14 -47.51
C GLY A 396 -1.73 -10.10 -45.98
N TYR A 397 -2.80 -9.70 -45.31
CA TYR A 397 -2.88 -9.54 -43.86
C TYR A 397 -2.58 -10.84 -43.08
N ASP A 398 -3.11 -11.98 -43.54
CA ASP A 398 -2.82 -13.30 -42.97
C ASP A 398 -1.32 -13.67 -43.06
N ARG A 399 -0.58 -13.11 -44.03
CA ARG A 399 0.86 -13.39 -44.21
C ARG A 399 1.72 -12.59 -43.24
N GLU A 400 1.32 -11.36 -42.96
CA GLU A 400 1.94 -10.52 -41.93
C GLU A 400 1.71 -11.15 -40.54
N LEU A 401 0.47 -11.55 -40.26
CA LEU A 401 0.08 -12.25 -39.03
C LEU A 401 0.63 -13.68 -38.86
N ALA A 402 1.23 -14.26 -39.90
CA ALA A 402 1.85 -15.59 -39.87
C ALA A 402 3.36 -15.58 -39.64
N GLY A 403 3.97 -14.41 -39.41
CA GLY A 403 5.42 -14.28 -39.23
C GLY A 403 6.19 -14.44 -40.55
N GLY A 404 5.72 -13.78 -41.61
CA GLY A 404 6.42 -13.72 -42.89
C GLY A 404 7.87 -13.25 -42.74
N GLU A 405 8.79 -13.97 -43.40
CA GLU A 405 10.23 -13.70 -43.45
C GLU A 405 10.98 -13.68 -42.10
N LEU A 406 10.94 -14.83 -41.41
CA LEU A 406 11.81 -15.19 -40.26
C LEU A 406 13.31 -15.33 -40.62
N VAL A 407 13.85 -14.47 -41.47
CA VAL A 407 15.30 -14.26 -41.65
C VAL A 407 15.61 -12.77 -41.79
N PRO A 408 15.75 -12.03 -40.68
CA PRO A 408 16.61 -10.85 -40.68
C PRO A 408 18.04 -11.31 -40.97
N ALA A 409 18.71 -10.72 -41.96
CA ALA A 409 20.16 -10.83 -42.03
C ALA A 409 20.76 -10.21 -40.75
N PRO A 410 21.80 -10.82 -40.13
CA PRO A 410 22.34 -10.31 -38.88
C PRO A 410 22.85 -8.88 -39.08
N PRO A 411 22.76 -8.03 -38.05
CA PRO A 411 22.90 -6.61 -38.26
C PRO A 411 24.37 -6.30 -38.52
N GLY A 412 24.64 -5.44 -39.50
CA GLY A 412 26.00 -5.14 -39.93
C GLY A 412 26.86 -4.74 -38.72
N ILE A 413 27.93 -5.51 -38.49
CA ILE A 413 28.65 -5.55 -37.21
C ILE A 413 29.07 -4.15 -36.78
N ASP A 414 29.40 -3.30 -37.77
CA ASP A 414 29.19 -1.85 -37.81
C ASP A 414 28.23 -1.31 -36.76
N ALA A 415 27.00 -1.00 -37.17
CA ALA A 415 26.18 -0.13 -36.38
C ALA A 415 25.77 -0.84 -35.12
N GLU A 416 25.75 -2.20 -35.11
CA GLU A 416 25.57 -2.96 -33.87
C GLU A 416 26.60 -2.57 -32.78
N PHE A 417 27.72 -1.89 -32.98
CA PHE A 417 28.38 -1.25 -31.80
C PHE A 417 27.64 -0.05 -31.06
N SER A 418 26.76 0.78 -31.67
CA SER A 418 26.65 2.22 -31.30
C SER A 418 25.68 2.60 -30.15
N PHE A 419 24.69 1.75 -29.89
CA PHE A 419 23.70 1.86 -28.79
C PHE A 419 24.46 1.82 -27.51
N ARG A 420 25.50 1.00 -27.51
CA ARG A 420 26.31 0.62 -26.38
C ARG A 420 26.99 1.79 -25.70
N ILE A 421 27.10 2.92 -26.41
CA ILE A 421 27.51 4.20 -25.88
C ILE A 421 26.33 5.06 -25.52
N ALA A 422 25.27 5.08 -26.32
CA ALA A 422 24.09 5.87 -25.96
C ALA A 422 23.44 5.34 -24.67
N GLU A 423 23.32 4.03 -24.53
CA GLU A 423 23.00 3.27 -23.33
C GLU A 423 24.02 3.48 -22.19
N GLU A 424 25.31 3.67 -22.49
CA GLU A 424 26.35 3.98 -21.48
C GLU A 424 26.36 5.48 -21.10
N MET A 425 25.92 6.35 -22.01
CA MET A 425 25.62 7.76 -21.79
C MET A 425 24.37 7.86 -20.92
N MET A 426 23.32 7.07 -21.18
CA MET A 426 22.17 6.89 -20.28
C MET A 426 22.64 6.42 -18.89
N ALA A 427 23.49 5.39 -18.83
CA ALA A 427 24.11 4.91 -17.59
C ALA A 427 24.95 5.96 -16.84
N ARG A 428 25.29 7.07 -17.50
CA ARG A 428 26.06 8.21 -16.97
C ARG A 428 25.22 9.50 -16.89
N GLY A 429 23.90 9.45 -17.07
CA GLY A 429 22.99 10.61 -17.03
C GLY A 429 23.14 11.60 -18.21
N GLN A 430 23.84 11.23 -19.28
CA GLN A 430 24.16 12.07 -20.44
C GLN A 430 23.02 12.03 -21.49
N TRP A 431 21.78 12.25 -21.04
CA TRP A 431 20.55 11.90 -21.76
C TRP A 431 20.39 12.55 -23.14
N GLU A 432 20.70 13.85 -23.31
CA GLU A 432 20.68 14.50 -24.65
C GLU A 432 21.69 13.86 -25.62
N GLN A 433 22.89 13.55 -25.13
CA GLN A 433 23.97 12.98 -25.96
C GLN A 433 23.65 11.53 -26.32
N ALA A 434 23.08 10.78 -25.37
CA ALA A 434 22.48 9.47 -25.62
C ALA A 434 21.40 9.58 -26.71
N ALA A 435 20.37 10.40 -26.52
CA ALA A 435 19.26 10.52 -27.45
C ALA A 435 19.72 10.92 -28.87
N GLY A 436 20.68 11.85 -28.98
CA GLY A 436 21.33 12.20 -30.24
C GLY A 436 22.07 11.04 -30.90
N GLN A 437 22.79 10.23 -30.10
CA GLN A 437 23.47 9.03 -30.57
C GLN A 437 22.49 7.95 -31.02
N ILE A 438 21.46 7.56 -30.23
CA ILE A 438 20.47 6.52 -30.62
C ILE A 438 19.74 6.93 -31.90
N LYS A 439 19.35 8.22 -32.04
CA LYS A 439 18.74 8.76 -33.26
C LYS A 439 19.62 8.52 -34.50
N ALA A 440 20.95 8.62 -34.37
CA ALA A 440 21.89 8.38 -35.46
C ALA A 440 22.03 6.90 -35.88
N VAL A 441 21.49 5.95 -35.10
CA VAL A 441 21.65 4.49 -35.32
C VAL A 441 20.35 3.74 -35.52
N ILE A 442 19.22 4.25 -35.00
CA ILE A 442 17.89 3.95 -35.56
C ILE A 442 17.85 4.29 -37.06
N ALA A 443 18.57 5.34 -37.48
CA ALA A 443 18.79 5.65 -38.89
C ALA A 443 19.68 4.62 -39.65
N ARG A 444 20.40 3.74 -38.92
CA ARG A 444 21.28 2.69 -39.48
C ARG A 444 20.63 1.29 -39.44
N SER A 445 19.80 0.93 -38.44
CA SER A 445 18.62 0.06 -38.66
C SER A 445 17.41 0.52 -37.85
N PRO A 446 16.26 0.74 -38.50
CA PRO A 446 15.03 1.14 -37.83
C PRO A 446 14.23 -0.03 -37.24
N GLY A 447 14.61 -1.28 -37.53
CA GLY A 447 13.87 -2.49 -37.16
C GLY A 447 13.87 -2.85 -35.68
N GLU A 448 14.53 -2.05 -34.84
CA GLU A 448 15.17 -2.55 -33.64
C GLU A 448 14.73 -1.78 -32.38
N ALA A 449 13.73 -2.33 -31.70
CA ALA A 449 12.95 -1.69 -30.66
C ALA A 449 13.63 -1.44 -29.32
N ASP A 450 14.76 -2.07 -29.00
CA ASP A 450 15.57 -1.60 -27.85
C ASP A 450 15.81 -0.10 -27.97
N TYR A 451 16.01 0.35 -29.21
CA TYR A 451 16.52 1.68 -29.52
C TYR A 451 15.41 2.67 -29.48
N HIS A 452 14.25 2.28 -29.98
CA HIS A 452 13.03 3.04 -29.79
C HIS A 452 12.59 3.00 -28.30
N ALA A 453 12.87 1.95 -27.52
CA ALA A 453 12.53 1.93 -26.10
C ALA A 453 13.45 2.83 -25.25
N ALA A 454 14.76 2.74 -25.46
CA ALA A 454 15.76 3.52 -24.73
C ALA A 454 15.95 4.92 -25.31
N LEU A 455 15.62 5.19 -26.58
CA LEU A 455 15.43 6.57 -27.05
C LEU A 455 14.17 7.16 -26.45
N GLY A 456 13.11 6.38 -26.26
CA GLY A 456 11.97 6.79 -25.47
C GLY A 456 12.38 7.16 -24.04
N TRP A 457 13.10 6.27 -23.36
CA TRP A 457 13.61 6.46 -21.99
C TRP A 457 14.63 7.61 -21.90
N ALA A 458 15.53 7.78 -22.88
CA ALA A 458 16.50 8.86 -22.94
C ALA A 458 15.88 10.21 -23.33
N ALA A 459 14.80 10.23 -24.12
CA ALA A 459 14.04 11.45 -24.39
C ALA A 459 13.23 11.88 -23.17
N TRP A 460 12.57 10.92 -22.49
CA TRP A 460 11.89 11.11 -21.20
C TRP A 460 12.83 11.79 -20.19
N MET A 461 14.04 11.25 -20.04
CA MET A 461 15.06 11.81 -19.15
C MET A 461 15.71 13.11 -19.65
N ALA A 462 15.99 13.24 -20.95
CA ALA A 462 16.61 14.46 -21.50
C ALA A 462 15.67 15.67 -21.38
N GLY A 463 14.36 15.45 -21.52
CA GLY A 463 13.33 16.47 -21.30
C GLY A 463 12.92 16.64 -19.83
N GLY A 464 13.66 16.03 -18.88
CA GLY A 464 13.43 16.19 -17.45
C GLY A 464 12.02 15.79 -17.01
N GLU A 465 11.49 14.71 -17.59
CA GLU A 465 10.23 14.07 -17.15
C GLU A 465 8.99 14.98 -17.25
N SER A 466 9.10 16.00 -18.10
CA SER A 466 7.99 16.87 -18.50
C SER A 466 6.99 16.14 -19.40
N ILE A 467 5.75 16.62 -19.47
CA ILE A 467 4.72 16.05 -20.37
C ILE A 467 5.19 16.12 -21.84
N GLU A 468 5.95 17.16 -22.20
CA GLU A 468 6.65 17.29 -23.48
C GLU A 468 7.66 16.15 -23.72
N ALA A 469 8.42 15.76 -22.67
CA ALA A 469 9.31 14.60 -22.72
C ALA A 469 8.54 13.28 -22.88
N ALA A 470 7.35 13.15 -22.27
CA ALA A 470 6.47 11.99 -22.50
C ALA A 470 5.94 11.96 -23.94
N ASP A 471 5.65 13.12 -24.52
CA ASP A 471 5.19 13.24 -25.91
C ASP A 471 6.30 12.96 -26.93
N GLU A 472 7.58 13.24 -26.63
CA GLU A 472 8.72 12.76 -27.44
C GLU A 472 9.03 11.28 -27.19
N ALA A 473 8.90 10.80 -25.94
CA ALA A 473 9.19 9.42 -25.57
C ALA A 473 8.17 8.42 -26.12
N ARG A 474 6.87 8.74 -26.03
CA ARG A 474 5.75 7.85 -26.37
C ARG A 474 5.73 7.34 -27.83
N PRO A 475 6.03 8.12 -28.89
CA PRO A 475 6.14 7.55 -30.24
C PRO A 475 7.32 6.59 -30.37
N HIS A 476 8.40 6.79 -29.63
CA HIS A 476 9.53 5.85 -29.60
C HIS A 476 9.20 4.60 -28.77
N LEU A 477 8.60 4.71 -27.58
CA LEU A 477 8.09 3.55 -26.84
C LEU A 477 7.01 2.77 -27.63
N ASN A 478 6.13 3.45 -28.35
CA ASN A 478 5.12 2.82 -29.20
C ASN A 478 5.72 2.22 -30.48
N GLN A 479 6.73 2.82 -31.10
CA GLN A 479 7.47 2.19 -32.20
C GLN A 479 8.24 0.97 -31.68
N ALA A 480 8.75 1.04 -30.45
CA ALA A 480 9.25 -0.11 -29.74
C ALA A 480 8.18 -1.19 -29.48
N LEU A 481 6.89 -0.90 -29.68
CA LEU A 481 5.79 -1.87 -29.63
C LEU A 481 5.18 -2.27 -30.97
N ALA A 482 5.21 -1.39 -31.97
CA ALA A 482 4.78 -1.69 -33.33
C ALA A 482 5.82 -2.54 -34.09
N ILE A 483 7.10 -2.37 -33.77
CA ILE A 483 8.13 -3.35 -34.09
C ILE A 483 7.79 -4.69 -33.38
N ASN A 484 7.08 -4.65 -32.26
CA ASN A 484 7.52 -5.46 -31.14
C ASN A 484 6.48 -5.58 -29.96
N PRO A 485 5.49 -6.49 -30.00
CA PRO A 485 4.62 -6.76 -28.85
C PRO A 485 5.29 -7.35 -27.58
N ASP A 486 6.11 -8.41 -27.67
CA ASP A 486 6.57 -9.21 -26.52
C ASP A 486 8.12 -9.16 -26.11
N HIS A 487 8.75 -8.04 -25.75
CA HIS A 487 10.09 -7.98 -25.06
C HIS A 487 9.57 -7.43 -23.79
N PRO A 488 10.12 -7.85 -22.66
CA PRO A 488 9.79 -7.25 -21.42
C PRO A 488 10.25 -5.83 -21.34
N ALA A 489 10.40 -5.02 -22.45
CA ALA A 489 10.72 -3.64 -22.88
C ALA A 489 9.66 -2.57 -23.42
N ALA A 490 8.29 -2.65 -23.34
CA ALA A 490 7.34 -1.48 -23.31
C ALA A 490 5.94 -1.64 -22.57
N HIS A 491 5.75 -2.59 -21.60
CA HIS A 491 4.91 -2.45 -20.38
C HIS A 491 5.67 -1.62 -19.33
N ASP A 492 6.21 -2.13 -18.20
CA ASP A 492 7.13 -1.45 -17.23
C ASP A 492 7.53 0.02 -17.55
N TYR A 493 8.69 0.53 -18.08
CA TYR A 493 8.84 1.98 -18.49
C TYR A 493 7.56 2.67 -19.02
N LYS A 494 6.73 2.08 -19.91
CA LYS A 494 5.46 2.69 -20.36
C LYS A 494 4.35 2.58 -19.33
N GLY A 495 4.18 1.44 -18.64
CA GLY A 495 3.28 1.25 -17.51
C GLY A 495 3.73 1.93 -16.22
N ARG A 496 5.01 2.35 -16.16
CA ARG A 496 5.76 3.05 -15.12
C ARG A 496 5.66 4.55 -15.41
N ILE A 497 5.83 5.00 -16.66
CA ILE A 497 5.47 6.35 -17.14
C ILE A 497 3.94 6.58 -17.07
N ASN A 498 3.11 5.55 -17.29
CA ASN A 498 1.66 5.67 -17.16
C ASN A 498 1.19 5.61 -15.70
N ALA A 499 1.77 4.73 -14.87
CA ALA A 499 1.66 4.79 -13.41
C ALA A 499 2.41 5.99 -12.82
N ALA A 500 3.18 6.72 -13.64
CA ALA A 500 3.77 7.99 -13.26
C ALA A 500 2.73 9.05 -13.45
N LEU A 501 2.57 9.49 -14.68
CA LEU A 501 1.78 10.65 -15.11
C LEU A 501 0.32 10.64 -14.62
N GLY A 502 -0.13 9.61 -13.90
CA GLY A 502 -1.44 9.48 -13.25
C GLY A 502 -2.60 9.33 -14.24
N ASN A 503 -2.28 9.30 -15.53
CA ASN A 503 -3.21 9.57 -16.62
C ASN A 503 -3.98 8.33 -17.08
N ASP A 504 -3.36 7.14 -17.02
CA ASP A 504 -4.06 5.89 -17.30
C ASP A 504 -3.56 4.75 -16.41
N ASP A 505 -4.14 4.71 -15.22
CA ASP A 505 -3.90 3.72 -14.17
C ASP A 505 -4.44 2.31 -14.53
N ALA A 506 -5.21 2.21 -15.63
CA ALA A 506 -5.70 0.96 -16.20
C ALA A 506 -4.83 0.47 -17.36
N GLU A 507 -4.28 1.36 -18.21
CA GLU A 507 -3.20 1.00 -19.12
C GLU A 507 -1.94 0.66 -18.31
N ALA A 508 -1.67 1.35 -17.20
CA ALA A 508 -0.64 0.98 -16.23
C ALA A 508 -0.86 -0.42 -15.66
N LEU A 509 -2.05 -0.75 -15.13
CA LEU A 509 -2.35 -2.11 -14.69
C LEU A 509 -2.46 -3.14 -15.82
N PHE A 510 -2.81 -2.77 -17.06
CA PHE A 510 -2.69 -3.70 -18.19
C PHE A 510 -1.23 -3.95 -18.52
N HIS A 511 -0.41 -2.90 -18.49
CA HIS A 511 1.02 -3.04 -18.62
C HIS A 511 1.58 -3.88 -17.46
N LEU A 512 1.11 -3.70 -16.23
CA LEU A 512 1.60 -4.41 -15.06
C LEU A 512 0.94 -5.79 -14.83
N GLU A 513 -0.26 -6.08 -15.33
CA GLU A 513 -0.88 -7.43 -15.42
C GLU A 513 -0.65 -8.12 -16.76
N ARG A 514 0.03 -7.44 -17.67
CA ARG A 514 0.94 -8.01 -18.65
C ARG A 514 2.40 -7.85 -18.14
N ALA A 515 2.59 -7.56 -16.82
CA ALA A 515 3.79 -7.66 -15.99
C ALA A 515 3.68 -8.49 -14.64
N ILE A 516 2.72 -9.44 -14.43
CA ILE A 516 2.68 -10.45 -13.29
C ILE A 516 2.22 -11.93 -13.50
N ASP A 517 1.57 -12.29 -14.62
CA ASP A 517 1.17 -13.63 -15.08
C ASP A 517 1.85 -14.33 -16.31
N LEU A 518 2.57 -13.65 -17.22
CA LEU A 518 3.37 -14.19 -18.35
C LEU A 518 4.41 -15.28 -17.87
N ASP A 519 4.92 -15.30 -16.61
CA ASP A 519 5.35 -16.49 -15.79
C ASP A 519 5.43 -16.18 -14.23
N PRO A 520 6.51 -16.41 -13.39
CA PRO A 520 6.96 -15.39 -12.35
C PRO A 520 8.53 -15.00 -11.84
N LEU A 521 9.73 -14.38 -12.29
CA LEU A 521 10.64 -13.60 -13.35
C LEU A 521 10.44 -12.22 -14.33
N ARG A 522 9.89 -10.90 -14.40
CA ARG A 522 9.05 -9.61 -13.98
C ARG A 522 8.35 -9.10 -12.65
N GLY A 523 8.89 -8.23 -11.77
CA GLY A 523 8.57 -8.35 -10.33
C GLY A 523 8.69 -7.11 -9.44
N GLU A 524 9.35 -6.04 -9.87
CA GLU A 524 8.86 -4.69 -9.50
C GLU A 524 7.44 -4.48 -10.03
N ALA A 525 6.98 -5.31 -10.97
CA ALA A 525 5.58 -5.37 -11.34
C ALA A 525 4.74 -6.32 -10.47
N VAL A 526 5.32 -7.33 -9.80
CA VAL A 526 4.62 -8.05 -8.71
C VAL A 526 4.52 -7.12 -7.49
N ALA A 527 5.55 -6.32 -7.22
CA ALA A 527 5.50 -5.25 -6.23
C ALA A 527 4.54 -4.13 -6.66
N ALA A 528 4.62 -3.62 -7.89
CA ALA A 528 3.70 -2.61 -8.43
C ALA A 528 2.27 -3.10 -8.67
N ILE A 529 2.01 -4.39 -8.47
CA ILE A 529 0.66 -4.94 -8.34
C ILE A 529 0.29 -5.30 -6.92
N ALA A 530 1.25 -5.55 -6.04
CA ALA A 530 0.98 -5.47 -4.61
C ALA A 530 0.57 -4.03 -4.27
N GLU A 531 1.32 -3.01 -4.69
CA GLU A 531 0.95 -1.59 -4.67
C GLU A 531 -0.43 -1.40 -5.36
N LEU A 532 -0.51 -1.43 -6.70
CA LEU A 532 -1.73 -1.02 -7.42
C LEU A 532 -2.97 -1.89 -7.16
N LEU A 533 -2.87 -3.11 -6.59
CA LEU A 533 -4.06 -3.88 -6.17
C LEU A 533 -4.34 -3.81 -4.67
N ILE A 534 -3.36 -3.64 -3.77
CA ILE A 534 -3.63 -3.47 -2.33
C ILE A 534 -4.08 -2.05 -2.06
N GLU A 535 -3.49 -1.04 -2.73
CA GLU A 535 -3.95 0.36 -2.72
C GLU A 535 -5.41 0.48 -3.19
N ARG A 536 -5.79 -0.25 -4.24
CA ARG A 536 -7.17 -0.33 -4.76
C ARG A 536 -8.09 -1.29 -3.98
N GLY A 537 -7.58 -1.99 -2.97
CA GLY A 537 -8.35 -2.95 -2.16
C GLY A 537 -8.75 -4.24 -2.90
N GLU A 538 -8.20 -4.51 -4.07
CA GLU A 538 -8.48 -5.69 -4.92
C GLU A 538 -7.83 -6.98 -4.38
N LEU A 539 -7.87 -7.21 -3.07
CA LEU A 539 -7.22 -8.33 -2.36
C LEU A 539 -7.57 -9.71 -2.94
N ARG A 540 -8.80 -9.90 -3.44
CA ARG A 540 -9.24 -11.15 -4.09
C ARG A 540 -8.74 -11.33 -5.53
N ARG A 541 -8.24 -10.26 -6.18
CA ARG A 541 -7.47 -10.33 -7.43
C ARG A 541 -6.03 -10.69 -7.10
N TYR A 542 -5.42 -10.04 -6.10
CA TYR A 542 -4.08 -10.42 -5.61
C TYR A 542 -4.03 -11.88 -5.10
N GLU A 543 -5.06 -12.38 -4.42
CA GLU A 543 -5.18 -13.81 -4.04
C GLU A 543 -5.16 -14.74 -5.26
N LYS A 544 -5.83 -14.36 -6.36
CA LYS A 544 -5.80 -15.11 -7.62
C LYS A 544 -4.42 -15.02 -8.26
N VAL A 545 -3.78 -13.85 -8.25
CA VAL A 545 -2.40 -13.63 -8.72
C VAL A 545 -1.44 -14.56 -7.97
N LEU A 546 -1.43 -14.56 -6.64
CA LEU A 546 -0.57 -15.43 -5.82
C LEU A 546 -0.83 -16.93 -6.07
N LYS A 547 -2.08 -17.34 -6.31
CA LYS A 547 -2.41 -18.73 -6.64
C LYS A 547 -1.96 -19.13 -8.07
N ARG A 548 -1.99 -18.19 -9.01
CA ARG A 548 -1.55 -18.35 -10.41
C ARG A 548 -0.01 -18.40 -10.50
N LEU A 549 0.65 -17.54 -9.75
CA LEU A 549 2.07 -17.55 -9.38
C LEU A 549 2.50 -18.91 -8.80
N LEU A 550 1.87 -19.36 -7.71
CA LEU A 550 2.14 -20.67 -7.09
C LEU A 550 1.93 -21.85 -8.05
N PHE A 551 0.92 -21.80 -8.92
CA PHE A 551 0.68 -22.84 -9.92
C PHE A 551 1.85 -22.99 -10.90
N ARG A 552 2.44 -21.87 -11.35
CA ARG A 552 3.62 -21.90 -12.25
C ARG A 552 4.93 -22.25 -11.54
N LEU A 553 5.03 -21.97 -10.24
CA LEU A 553 6.18 -22.32 -9.39
C LEU A 553 6.17 -23.78 -8.92
N ARG A 554 4.99 -24.40 -8.83
CA ARG A 554 4.76 -25.70 -8.17
C ARG A 554 5.82 -26.76 -8.46
N GLY A 555 6.39 -27.31 -7.38
CA GLY A 555 7.26 -28.49 -7.44
C GLY A 555 8.68 -28.17 -7.90
N ARG A 556 9.09 -26.90 -7.88
CA ARG A 556 10.48 -26.48 -8.06
C ARG A 556 11.23 -26.46 -6.72
N GLY A 557 10.53 -26.31 -5.60
CA GLY A 557 11.13 -26.16 -4.27
C GLY A 557 11.92 -24.85 -4.11
N SER A 558 11.69 -23.89 -5.00
CA SER A 558 12.42 -22.63 -5.09
C SER A 558 12.05 -21.66 -3.97
N ALA A 559 12.95 -20.73 -3.65
CA ALA A 559 12.65 -19.64 -2.72
C ALA A 559 11.39 -18.87 -3.13
N GLU A 560 11.13 -18.64 -4.43
CA GLU A 560 9.87 -18.02 -4.86
C GLU A 560 8.62 -18.88 -4.59
N GLU A 561 8.75 -20.22 -4.54
CA GLU A 561 7.62 -21.09 -4.15
C GLU A 561 7.35 -20.94 -2.65
N VAL A 562 8.41 -20.82 -1.84
CA VAL A 562 8.33 -20.55 -0.39
C VAL A 562 7.78 -19.14 -0.13
N ARG A 563 8.33 -18.09 -0.75
CA ARG A 563 7.86 -16.70 -0.69
C ARG A 563 6.42 -16.53 -1.16
N ALA A 564 6.01 -17.22 -2.23
CA ALA A 564 4.61 -17.17 -2.66
C ALA A 564 3.67 -17.93 -1.70
N TRP A 565 4.15 -18.95 -0.96
CA TRP A 565 3.41 -19.54 0.16
C TRP A 565 3.42 -18.65 1.41
N ILE A 566 4.49 -17.89 1.67
CA ILE A 566 4.62 -16.92 2.77
C ILE A 566 3.71 -15.71 2.52
N ARG A 567 3.85 -15.01 1.38
CA ARG A 567 2.95 -13.92 0.96
C ARG A 567 1.48 -14.37 0.90
N LEU A 568 1.19 -15.63 0.60
CA LEU A 568 -0.18 -16.17 0.68
C LEU A 568 -0.60 -16.49 2.13
N ALA A 569 0.30 -16.96 2.99
CA ALA A 569 0.02 -17.14 4.41
C ALA A 569 -0.24 -15.79 5.12
N GLU A 570 0.54 -14.76 4.76
CA GLU A 570 0.43 -13.40 5.28
C GLU A 570 -0.79 -12.69 4.70
N LEU A 571 -1.10 -12.82 3.40
CA LEU A 571 -2.41 -12.42 2.85
C LEU A 571 -3.56 -13.07 3.62
N TYR A 572 -3.42 -14.31 4.10
CA TYR A 572 -4.44 -14.96 4.94
C TYR A 572 -4.44 -14.53 6.40
N PHE A 573 -3.29 -14.27 7.04
CA PHE A 573 -3.23 -13.88 8.45
C PHE A 573 -3.46 -12.38 8.68
N ASP A 574 -3.01 -11.54 7.75
CA ASP A 574 -2.77 -10.12 7.96
C ASP A 574 -3.72 -9.22 7.11
N HIS A 575 -4.42 -9.81 6.13
CA HIS A 575 -5.39 -9.10 5.29
C HIS A 575 -6.75 -9.82 5.11
N LEU A 576 -6.88 -11.11 5.44
CA LEU A 576 -8.11 -11.90 5.26
C LEU A 576 -8.60 -12.67 6.51
N ASP A 577 -7.85 -12.64 7.62
CA ASP A 577 -8.08 -13.39 8.90
C ASP A 577 -8.46 -14.88 8.76
N ASP A 578 -8.05 -15.56 7.68
CA ASP A 578 -8.22 -17.01 7.56
C ASP A 578 -7.00 -17.72 8.17
N ALA A 579 -6.98 -17.74 9.51
CA ALA A 579 -5.94 -18.44 10.28
C ALA A 579 -5.80 -19.94 9.95
N LYS A 580 -6.82 -20.56 9.32
CA LYS A 580 -6.76 -21.96 8.86
C LYS A 580 -6.08 -22.09 7.51
N ALA A 581 -6.39 -21.22 6.55
CA ALA A 581 -5.70 -21.18 5.26
C ALA A 581 -4.23 -20.71 5.45
N GLY A 582 -3.98 -19.73 6.32
CA GLY A 582 -2.64 -19.32 6.73
C GLY A 582 -1.85 -20.50 7.33
N ALA A 583 -2.41 -21.23 8.30
CA ALA A 583 -1.74 -22.41 8.87
C ALA A 583 -1.45 -23.53 7.83
N LEU A 584 -2.31 -23.71 6.81
CA LEU A 584 -2.07 -24.64 5.71
C LEU A 584 -0.98 -24.15 4.73
N ALA A 585 -0.90 -22.85 4.49
CA ALA A 585 0.17 -22.24 3.70
C ALA A 585 1.53 -22.35 4.43
N VAL A 586 1.58 -22.05 5.74
CA VAL A 586 2.76 -22.27 6.59
C VAL A 586 3.18 -23.75 6.62
N ALA A 587 2.23 -24.68 6.73
CA ALA A 587 2.54 -26.12 6.67
C ALA A 587 3.07 -26.55 5.28
N SER A 588 2.63 -25.88 4.21
CA SER A 588 3.12 -26.11 2.85
C SER A 588 4.54 -25.56 2.66
N ALA A 589 4.82 -24.36 3.15
CA ALA A 589 6.15 -23.75 3.17
C ALA A 589 7.14 -24.57 4.03
N ARG A 590 6.76 -24.98 5.24
CA ARG A 590 7.62 -25.78 6.16
C ARG A 590 7.90 -27.21 5.70
N ARG A 591 7.18 -27.68 4.68
CA ARG A 591 7.48 -28.93 3.98
C ARG A 591 8.53 -28.76 2.88
N ILE A 592 8.75 -27.53 2.41
CA ILE A 592 9.75 -27.16 1.40
C ILE A 592 11.02 -26.66 2.07
N SER A 593 10.92 -25.68 2.98
CA SER A 593 12.03 -25.14 3.76
C SER A 593 11.72 -25.19 5.26
N PRO A 594 12.19 -26.22 6.00
CA PRO A 594 11.83 -26.41 7.42
C PRO A 594 12.61 -25.53 8.41
N GLN A 595 13.70 -24.90 7.96
CA GLN A 595 14.64 -24.11 8.77
C GLN A 595 14.64 -22.61 8.38
N ASP A 596 13.70 -22.23 7.52
CA ASP A 596 13.52 -20.87 7.02
C ASP A 596 13.01 -19.93 8.12
N GLY A 597 13.58 -18.73 8.21
CA GLY A 597 13.31 -17.80 9.31
C GLY A 597 11.84 -17.39 9.40
N ASP A 598 11.23 -17.07 8.25
CA ASP A 598 9.85 -16.63 8.17
C ASP A 598 8.87 -17.78 8.30
N VAL A 599 9.21 -18.95 7.75
CA VAL A 599 8.41 -20.16 7.99
C VAL A 599 8.47 -20.60 9.47
N LEU A 600 9.59 -20.41 10.16
CA LEU A 600 9.73 -20.66 11.60
C LEU A 600 8.98 -19.60 12.43
N ARG A 601 9.08 -18.31 12.09
CA ARG A 601 8.30 -17.19 12.66
C ARG A 601 6.80 -17.48 12.58
N LEU A 602 6.30 -17.79 11.39
CA LEU A 602 4.89 -18.10 11.16
C LEU A 602 4.47 -19.45 11.81
N ALA A 603 5.36 -20.44 11.90
CA ALA A 603 5.09 -21.67 12.64
C ALA A 603 4.97 -21.45 14.16
N GLN A 604 5.75 -20.53 14.73
CA GLN A 604 5.63 -20.11 16.13
C GLN A 604 4.32 -19.32 16.37
N ARG A 605 3.95 -18.44 15.42
CA ARG A 605 2.66 -17.71 15.38
C ARG A 605 1.45 -18.65 15.41
N VAL A 606 1.57 -19.85 14.86
CA VAL A 606 0.56 -20.93 14.94
C VAL A 606 0.63 -21.69 16.28
N ALA A 607 1.83 -21.94 16.83
CA ALA A 607 2.02 -22.74 18.04
C ALA A 607 1.60 -22.03 19.34
N GLY A 608 1.66 -20.69 19.39
CA GLY A 608 1.37 -19.90 20.60
C GLY A 608 -0.12 -19.68 20.94
N ARG A 609 -1.06 -20.23 20.17
CA ARG A 609 -2.50 -19.99 20.39
C ARG A 609 -3.10 -20.93 21.46
N PRO A 610 -3.85 -20.43 22.46
CA PRO A 610 -4.31 -21.21 23.61
C PRO A 610 -5.35 -22.28 23.26
N ARG A 611 -5.51 -23.26 24.16
CA ARG A 611 -6.55 -24.30 24.05
C ARG A 611 -7.96 -23.70 24.13
N ARG A 612 -8.90 -24.40 23.49
CA ARG A 612 -10.31 -24.00 23.32
C ARG A 612 -10.98 -23.72 24.67
N ASP A 613 -11.57 -22.54 24.81
CA ASP A 613 -12.29 -22.12 26.02
C ASP A 613 -13.49 -23.04 26.29
N THR A 614 -13.62 -23.50 27.53
CA THR A 614 -14.69 -24.39 28.02
C THR A 614 -15.70 -23.69 28.94
N LEU A 615 -15.43 -22.44 29.33
CA LEU A 615 -16.23 -21.67 30.29
C LEU A 615 -17.30 -20.79 29.60
N GLU A 616 -17.19 -20.50 28.31
CA GLU A 616 -18.12 -19.55 27.65
C GLU A 616 -19.62 -19.94 27.73
N PRO A 617 -20.03 -21.22 27.70
CA PRO A 617 -21.44 -21.58 27.97
C PRO A 617 -21.92 -21.11 29.35
N ILE A 618 -21.04 -21.17 30.37
CA ILE A 618 -21.34 -20.75 31.74
C ILE A 618 -21.32 -19.22 31.85
N ARG A 619 -20.39 -18.55 31.15
CA ARG A 619 -20.42 -17.08 31.01
C ARG A 619 -21.72 -16.62 30.35
N ALA A 620 -22.19 -17.32 29.32
CA ALA A 620 -23.45 -17.02 28.64
C ALA A 620 -24.69 -17.28 29.49
N GLU A 621 -24.65 -18.26 30.41
CA GLU A 621 -25.70 -18.46 31.41
C GLU A 621 -25.74 -17.29 32.40
N TRP A 622 -24.62 -16.98 33.06
CA TRP A 622 -24.54 -15.86 34.00
C TRP A 622 -24.80 -14.48 33.34
N ARG A 623 -24.42 -14.30 32.08
CA ARG A 623 -24.76 -13.12 31.24
C ARG A 623 -26.27 -12.84 31.17
N ASN A 624 -27.11 -13.86 31.29
CA ASN A 624 -28.56 -13.72 31.32
C ASN A 624 -29.13 -13.59 32.75
N ALA A 625 -28.29 -13.76 33.77
CA ALA A 625 -28.66 -13.82 35.19
C ALA A 625 -27.64 -13.09 36.09
N ILE A 626 -27.12 -11.93 35.67
CA ILE A 626 -26.00 -11.22 36.31
C ILE A 626 -26.24 -10.96 37.82
N GLY A 627 -27.50 -10.70 38.21
CA GLY A 627 -27.91 -10.48 39.60
C GLY A 627 -28.22 -11.75 40.42
N ASP A 628 -28.11 -12.95 39.86
CA ASP A 628 -28.26 -14.21 40.61
C ASP A 628 -26.91 -14.65 41.20
N PRO A 629 -26.79 -14.78 42.54
CA PRO A 629 -25.57 -15.29 43.17
C PRO A 629 -25.19 -16.72 42.76
N GLN A 630 -26.16 -17.58 42.41
CA GLN A 630 -25.85 -18.99 42.09
C GLN A 630 -25.15 -19.12 40.73
N SER A 631 -25.64 -18.41 39.71
CA SER A 631 -25.06 -18.40 38.36
C SER A 631 -23.60 -17.95 38.36
N GLY A 632 -23.27 -16.88 39.10
CA GLY A 632 -21.88 -16.44 39.27
C GLY A 632 -21.01 -17.42 40.05
N ALA A 633 -21.56 -18.06 41.09
CA ALA A 633 -20.87 -19.11 41.86
C ALA A 633 -20.49 -20.32 40.98
N VAL A 634 -21.35 -20.70 40.02
CA VAL A 634 -21.05 -21.78 39.07
C VAL A 634 -19.86 -21.40 38.18
N LEU A 635 -19.73 -20.15 37.73
CA LEU A 635 -18.57 -19.73 36.94
C LEU A 635 -17.27 -19.77 37.75
N VAL A 636 -17.24 -19.19 38.96
CA VAL A 636 -16.05 -19.21 39.84
C VAL A 636 -15.58 -20.64 40.06
N LYS A 637 -16.48 -21.52 40.54
CA LYS A 637 -16.17 -22.92 40.84
C LYS A 637 -15.73 -23.72 39.61
N SER A 638 -16.29 -23.43 38.44
CA SER A 638 -15.93 -24.11 37.19
C SER A 638 -14.58 -23.64 36.66
N ALA A 639 -14.23 -22.36 36.86
CA ALA A 639 -12.92 -21.83 36.53
C ALA A 639 -11.84 -22.41 37.47
N GLU A 640 -12.09 -22.45 38.78
CA GLU A 640 -11.22 -23.12 39.76
C GLU A 640 -10.98 -24.60 39.41
N ALA A 641 -12.05 -25.36 39.16
CA ALA A 641 -11.98 -26.78 38.81
C ALA A 641 -11.27 -27.05 37.46
N SER A 642 -11.21 -26.04 36.57
CA SER A 642 -10.51 -26.10 35.30
C SER A 642 -9.06 -25.59 35.36
N GLY A 643 -8.60 -25.09 36.52
CA GLY A 643 -7.28 -24.47 36.68
C GLY A 643 -7.15 -23.06 36.08
N HIS A 644 -8.26 -22.39 35.77
CA HIS A 644 -8.28 -21.04 35.20
C HIS A 644 -8.31 -19.97 36.31
N ILE A 645 -7.21 -19.86 37.06
CA ILE A 645 -7.10 -19.05 38.29
C ILE A 645 -7.50 -17.57 38.06
N ASP A 646 -6.91 -16.89 37.09
CA ASP A 646 -7.23 -15.47 36.80
C ASP A 646 -8.69 -15.26 36.35
N ALA A 647 -9.33 -16.28 35.75
CA ALA A 647 -10.76 -16.24 35.40
C ALA A 647 -11.67 -16.45 36.63
N ALA A 648 -11.26 -17.30 37.58
CA ALA A 648 -11.94 -17.45 38.86
C ALA A 648 -11.82 -16.16 39.70
N PHE A 649 -10.63 -15.55 39.71
CA PHE A 649 -10.37 -14.26 40.34
C PHE A 649 -11.26 -13.16 39.78
N LEU A 650 -11.33 -13.00 38.45
CA LEU A 650 -12.18 -11.98 37.83
C LEU A 650 -13.68 -12.21 38.07
N ALA A 651 -14.15 -13.47 38.02
CA ALA A 651 -15.54 -13.80 38.34
C ALA A 651 -15.87 -13.49 39.81
N ALA A 652 -15.00 -13.86 40.76
CA ALA A 652 -15.18 -13.55 42.19
C ALA A 652 -15.09 -12.04 42.47
N SER A 653 -14.17 -11.33 41.84
CA SER A 653 -14.03 -9.87 41.96
C SER A 653 -15.25 -9.14 41.42
N THR A 654 -15.85 -9.64 40.33
CA THR A 654 -17.13 -9.15 39.79
C THR A 654 -18.28 -9.41 40.78
N MET A 655 -18.35 -10.61 41.36
CA MET A 655 -19.34 -10.94 42.41
C MET A 655 -19.21 -10.05 43.65
N VAL A 656 -17.98 -9.68 44.05
CA VAL A 656 -17.72 -8.72 45.13
C VAL A 656 -18.21 -7.31 44.73
N ALA A 657 -17.89 -6.85 43.52
CA ALA A 657 -18.28 -5.54 43.00
C ALA A 657 -19.81 -5.37 42.76
N LEU A 658 -20.53 -6.50 42.61
CA LEU A 658 -21.99 -6.59 42.55
C LEU A 658 -22.66 -6.80 43.92
N GLY A 659 -21.90 -7.10 44.98
CA GLY A 659 -22.44 -7.39 46.31
C GLY A 659 -23.09 -8.77 46.47
N THR A 660 -22.81 -9.70 45.55
CA THR A 660 -23.39 -11.06 45.49
C THR A 660 -22.43 -12.17 45.91
N ALA A 661 -21.16 -11.84 46.22
CA ALA A 661 -20.13 -12.78 46.64
C ALA A 661 -20.44 -13.49 47.98
N ASP A 662 -20.04 -14.76 48.07
CA ASP A 662 -20.00 -15.52 49.32
C ASP A 662 -18.64 -15.35 50.04
N PRO A 663 -18.46 -15.89 51.26
CA PRO A 663 -17.19 -15.77 52.00
C PRO A 663 -15.97 -16.42 51.32
N HIS A 664 -16.17 -17.39 50.42
CA HIS A 664 -15.07 -17.99 49.65
C HIS A 664 -14.62 -17.05 48.53
N MET A 665 -15.57 -16.48 47.78
CA MET A 665 -15.29 -15.49 46.73
C MET A 665 -14.66 -14.21 47.32
N ALA A 666 -15.16 -13.74 48.46
CA ALA A 666 -14.58 -12.60 49.16
C ALA A 666 -13.13 -12.88 49.59
N ALA A 667 -12.85 -14.07 50.14
CA ALA A 667 -11.50 -14.48 50.51
C ALA A 667 -10.57 -14.66 49.29
N LEU A 668 -11.08 -15.16 48.15
CA LEU A 668 -10.32 -15.28 46.90
C LEU A 668 -9.90 -13.89 46.38
N TYR A 669 -10.83 -12.92 46.40
CA TYR A 669 -10.55 -11.54 46.06
C TYR A 669 -9.53 -10.88 47.02
N ASP A 670 -9.73 -10.94 48.35
CA ASP A 670 -8.85 -10.28 49.32
C ASP A 670 -7.39 -10.80 49.31
N GLN A 671 -7.18 -12.06 48.87
CA GLN A 671 -5.87 -12.67 48.65
C GLN A 671 -5.12 -12.09 47.45
N GLN A 672 -5.82 -11.75 46.36
CA GLN A 672 -5.22 -11.45 45.05
C GLN A 672 -5.41 -10.00 44.58
N ARG A 673 -6.29 -9.22 45.22
CA ARG A 673 -6.65 -7.85 44.82
C ARG A 673 -5.47 -6.88 44.78
N VAL A 674 -5.55 -5.93 43.84
CA VAL A 674 -4.53 -4.89 43.67
C VAL A 674 -4.64 -3.86 44.80
N ARG A 675 -3.50 -3.33 45.26
CA ARG A 675 -3.43 -2.40 46.42
C ARG A 675 -2.72 -1.06 46.11
N GLY A 676 -2.36 -0.83 44.86
CA GLY A 676 -1.69 0.35 44.32
C GLY A 676 -1.90 0.39 42.80
N ALA A 677 -0.96 0.95 42.04
CA ALA A 677 -0.98 0.81 40.58
C ALA A 677 -0.57 -0.60 40.12
N ALA A 678 -1.26 -1.16 39.14
CA ALA A 678 -0.77 -2.30 38.36
C ALA A 678 0.11 -1.77 37.22
N VAL A 679 1.24 -2.44 36.93
CA VAL A 679 2.16 -2.05 35.85
C VAL A 679 2.20 -3.18 34.81
N PRO A 680 1.53 -3.01 33.65
CA PRO A 680 1.66 -3.91 32.51
C PRO A 680 3.11 -4.03 32.02
N ALA A 681 3.47 -5.19 31.47
CA ALA A 681 4.79 -5.43 30.90
C ALA A 681 5.05 -4.68 29.56
N ARG A 682 4.03 -4.03 28.99
CA ARG A 682 4.07 -3.24 27.73
C ARG A 682 2.80 -2.39 27.58
N GLY A 683 2.84 -1.39 26.70
CA GLY A 683 1.67 -0.62 26.29
C GLY A 683 0.69 -1.39 25.39
N LEU A 684 -0.48 -0.77 25.16
CA LEU A 684 -1.62 -1.35 24.45
C LEU A 684 -1.51 -1.18 22.92
N GLY A 685 -0.73 -2.05 22.27
CA GLY A 685 -0.76 -2.16 20.79
C GLY A 685 -2.09 -2.69 20.23
N ARG A 686 -2.29 -2.56 18.91
CA ARG A 686 -3.52 -2.84 18.13
C ARG A 686 -4.31 -4.09 18.53
N ASP A 687 -3.63 -5.21 18.74
CA ASP A 687 -4.22 -6.50 19.16
C ASP A 687 -4.97 -6.40 20.50
N HIS A 688 -4.49 -5.57 21.43
CA HIS A 688 -5.13 -5.32 22.72
C HIS A 688 -6.38 -4.46 22.52
N TRP A 689 -6.28 -3.38 21.74
CA TRP A 689 -7.42 -2.51 21.41
C TRP A 689 -8.51 -3.20 20.59
N ALA A 690 -8.17 -4.22 19.80
CA ALA A 690 -9.16 -5.07 19.11
C ALA A 690 -10.01 -5.92 20.08
N MET A 691 -9.53 -6.19 21.30
CA MET A 691 -10.28 -6.92 22.33
C MET A 691 -10.90 -6.00 23.39
N LEU A 692 -10.34 -4.80 23.59
CA LEU A 692 -10.90 -3.78 24.47
C LEU A 692 -12.12 -3.09 23.86
N ARG A 693 -12.07 -2.74 22.57
CA ARG A 693 -13.13 -1.93 21.91
C ARG A 693 -14.54 -2.52 22.12
N HIS A 694 -15.48 -1.64 22.41
CA HIS A 694 -16.89 -1.96 22.30
C HIS A 694 -17.23 -2.30 20.84
N LYS A 695 -18.17 -3.20 20.60
CA LYS A 695 -18.56 -3.67 19.25
C LYS A 695 -18.97 -2.55 18.28
N ASP A 696 -19.48 -1.44 18.83
CA ASP A 696 -19.96 -0.29 18.06
C ASP A 696 -18.87 0.81 17.90
N ASP A 697 -17.68 0.63 18.52
CA ASP A 697 -16.49 1.50 18.36
C ASP A 697 -15.69 1.07 17.12
N GLY A 698 -16.32 1.21 15.96
CA GLY A 698 -15.86 0.65 14.68
C GLY A 698 -14.47 1.14 14.26
N VAL A 699 -13.59 0.21 13.92
CA VAL A 699 -12.16 0.44 13.61
C VAL A 699 -11.97 1.51 12.52
N GLU A 700 -12.66 1.36 11.40
CA GLU A 700 -12.52 2.22 10.23
C GLU A 700 -13.20 3.57 10.40
N LEU A 701 -14.21 3.66 11.26
CA LEU A 701 -14.84 4.93 11.63
C LEU A 701 -13.97 5.71 12.62
N GLY A 702 -13.31 5.03 13.56
CA GLY A 702 -12.28 5.63 14.42
C GLY A 702 -11.09 6.15 13.63
N ALA A 703 -10.55 5.36 12.71
CA ALA A 703 -9.47 5.78 11.81
C ALA A 703 -9.90 6.93 10.87
N LEU A 704 -11.14 6.92 10.36
CA LEU A 704 -11.67 8.05 9.61
C LEU A 704 -11.75 9.32 10.48
N MET A 705 -12.23 9.21 11.72
CA MET A 705 -12.38 10.35 12.63
C MET A 705 -11.04 10.96 13.05
N GLU A 706 -10.01 10.14 13.24
CA GLU A 706 -8.61 10.60 13.40
C GLU A 706 -8.18 11.49 12.23
N LEU A 707 -8.33 11.01 11.00
CA LEU A 707 -7.84 11.69 9.80
C LEU A 707 -8.59 13.00 9.51
N VAL A 708 -9.87 13.09 9.87
CA VAL A 708 -10.71 14.29 9.67
C VAL A 708 -10.85 15.17 10.92
N ALA A 709 -10.21 14.84 12.05
CA ALA A 709 -10.30 15.62 13.28
C ALA A 709 -10.00 17.12 13.08
N PRO A 710 -9.01 17.54 12.27
CA PRO A 710 -8.77 18.97 11.99
C PRO A 710 -9.92 19.63 11.22
N ALA A 711 -10.60 18.91 10.33
CA ALA A 711 -11.78 19.41 9.61
C ALA A 711 -12.99 19.57 10.56
N VAL A 712 -13.15 18.65 11.53
CA VAL A 712 -14.16 18.77 12.58
C VAL A 712 -13.89 20.00 13.46
N HIS A 713 -12.64 20.22 13.88
CA HIS A 713 -12.25 21.39 14.67
C HIS A 713 -12.37 22.70 13.87
N ALA A 714 -12.07 22.70 12.56
CA ALA A 714 -12.28 23.86 11.70
C ALA A 714 -13.77 24.18 11.46
N LEU A 715 -14.64 23.17 11.45
CA LEU A 715 -16.09 23.34 11.26
C LEU A 715 -16.79 23.82 12.54
N ALA A 716 -16.38 23.30 13.70
CA ALA A 716 -16.75 23.81 15.01
C ALA A 716 -15.52 23.75 15.95
N PRO A 717 -14.87 24.89 16.25
CA PRO A 717 -13.76 24.92 17.20
C PRO A 717 -14.25 24.68 18.63
N MET A 718 -13.32 24.46 19.54
CA MET A 718 -13.51 24.56 21.00
C MET A 718 -12.18 25.04 21.56
N THR A 719 -12.17 26.24 22.12
CA THR A 719 -10.98 26.84 22.71
C THR A 719 -10.96 26.59 24.22
N LEU A 720 -9.81 26.84 24.83
CA LEU A 720 -9.68 26.85 26.29
C LEU A 720 -10.63 27.87 26.94
N ALA A 721 -10.80 29.04 26.32
CA ALA A 721 -11.69 30.09 26.82
C ALA A 721 -13.17 29.69 26.79
N ASP A 722 -13.61 28.93 25.77
CA ASP A 722 -14.98 28.39 25.70
C ASP A 722 -15.27 27.36 26.79
N SER A 723 -14.23 26.77 27.38
CA SER A 723 -14.29 25.88 28.55
C SER A 723 -13.88 26.58 29.86
N GLU A 724 -13.82 27.92 29.85
CA GLU A 724 -13.34 28.79 30.94
C GLU A 724 -12.03 28.27 31.58
N LEU A 725 -11.04 27.95 30.73
CA LEU A 725 -9.67 27.58 31.10
C LEU A 725 -8.67 28.66 30.65
N ASP A 726 -7.66 28.90 31.46
CA ASP A 726 -6.69 29.98 31.28
C ASP A 726 -5.29 29.65 31.85
N ALA A 727 -4.41 30.65 31.90
CA ALA A 727 -3.05 30.47 32.42
C ALA A 727 -2.94 30.47 33.95
N GLU A 728 -4.00 30.75 34.70
CA GLU A 728 -4.03 30.70 36.17
C GLU A 728 -4.55 29.34 36.67
N THR A 729 -5.39 28.68 35.87
CA THR A 729 -5.93 27.33 36.12
C THR A 729 -5.00 26.19 35.66
N LEU A 730 -3.95 26.48 34.88
CA LEU A 730 -2.96 25.49 34.42
C LEU A 730 -2.05 25.02 35.57
N VAL A 731 -1.95 23.70 35.78
CA VAL A 731 -1.03 23.08 36.75
C VAL A 731 0.33 22.86 36.08
N ASP A 732 1.39 23.45 36.62
CA ASP A 732 2.77 23.20 36.18
C ASP A 732 3.20 21.76 36.56
N ASP A 733 3.84 21.05 35.63
CA ASP A 733 4.37 19.70 35.85
C ASP A 733 5.37 19.62 37.02
N ALA A 734 6.02 20.73 37.40
CA ALA A 734 6.91 20.82 38.56
C ALA A 734 6.17 20.90 39.92
N ASP A 735 4.98 21.49 39.95
CA ASP A 735 4.15 21.66 41.15
C ASP A 735 3.06 20.57 41.27
N MET A 736 2.83 19.80 40.21
CA MET A 736 1.83 18.74 40.14
C MET A 736 2.04 17.65 41.20
N PRO A 737 1.00 17.22 41.95
CA PRO A 737 1.14 16.21 42.98
C PRO A 737 1.75 14.90 42.46
N ALA A 738 2.85 14.47 43.08
CA ALA A 738 3.67 13.36 42.57
C ALA A 738 2.93 12.02 42.30
N PRO A 739 1.88 11.61 43.04
CA PRO A 739 1.07 10.45 42.67
C PRO A 739 0.34 10.64 41.34
N PHE A 740 -0.29 11.79 41.14
CA PHE A 740 -1.02 12.13 39.91
C PHE A 740 -0.06 12.23 38.72
N ALA A 741 1.07 12.94 38.88
CA ALA A 741 2.08 13.08 37.84
C ALA A 741 2.63 11.72 37.35
N ARG A 742 2.95 10.80 38.29
CA ARG A 742 3.37 9.43 37.94
C ARG A 742 2.27 8.65 37.20
N MET A 743 1.03 8.72 37.67
CA MET A 743 -0.07 7.96 37.05
C MET A 743 -0.49 8.54 35.70
N ARG A 744 -0.43 9.86 35.50
CA ARG A 744 -0.62 10.50 34.18
C ARG A 744 0.43 9.98 33.19
N GLN A 745 1.71 9.98 33.60
CA GLN A 745 2.81 9.51 32.77
C GLN A 745 2.68 8.01 32.44
N LEU A 746 2.39 7.17 33.44
CA LEU A 746 2.17 5.74 33.24
C LEU A 746 0.98 5.46 32.30
N CYS A 747 -0.14 6.19 32.45
CA CYS A 747 -1.28 6.06 31.53
C CYS A 747 -0.95 6.53 30.11
N ALA A 748 -0.16 7.60 29.93
CA ALA A 748 0.32 8.05 28.61
C ALA A 748 1.11 6.95 27.89
N GLU A 749 2.13 6.41 28.56
CA GLU A 749 3.00 5.34 28.05
C GLU A 749 2.23 4.03 27.76
N LEU A 750 1.24 3.68 28.58
CA LEU A 750 0.44 2.47 28.40
C LEU A 750 -0.62 2.58 27.31
N LEU A 751 -1.20 3.77 27.09
CA LEU A 751 -2.25 4.00 26.09
C LEU A 751 -1.69 4.34 24.71
N GLY A 752 -0.43 4.79 24.62
CA GLY A 752 0.14 5.34 23.38
C GLY A 752 -0.47 6.71 23.05
N VAL A 753 -0.45 7.63 24.02
CA VAL A 753 -0.93 9.02 23.89
C VAL A 753 0.02 9.99 24.58
N PRO A 754 0.10 11.27 24.16
CA PRO A 754 0.87 12.27 24.89
C PRO A 754 0.33 12.52 26.31
N ALA A 755 1.22 12.78 27.26
CA ALA A 755 0.87 13.26 28.60
C ALA A 755 0.36 14.71 28.52
N ALA A 756 -0.95 14.88 28.35
CA ALA A 756 -1.56 16.19 28.10
C ALA A 756 -1.39 17.18 29.27
N PRO A 757 -1.41 18.51 28.99
CA PRO A 757 -1.52 19.55 30.02
C PRO A 757 -2.75 19.35 30.91
N VAL A 758 -2.64 19.74 32.18
CA VAL A 758 -3.68 19.53 33.20
C VAL A 758 -4.10 20.88 33.79
N TYR A 759 -5.40 21.14 33.82
CA TYR A 759 -6.00 22.32 34.43
C TYR A 759 -6.79 21.92 35.69
N SER A 760 -6.78 22.75 36.74
CA SER A 760 -7.53 22.51 37.97
C SER A 760 -8.95 23.09 37.87
N ARG A 761 -9.97 22.34 38.29
CA ARG A 761 -11.34 22.85 38.54
C ARG A 761 -11.91 22.23 39.81
N VAL A 762 -12.00 23.04 40.87
CA VAL A 762 -12.39 22.59 42.23
C VAL A 762 -13.76 21.91 42.23
N GLU A 763 -14.67 22.34 41.35
CA GLU A 763 -16.04 21.85 41.20
C GLU A 763 -16.11 20.36 40.81
N LEU A 764 -15.06 19.82 40.19
CA LEU A 764 -15.02 18.44 39.70
C LEU A 764 -14.69 17.41 40.81
N GLY A 765 -14.18 17.83 41.97
CA GLY A 765 -13.84 16.94 43.08
C GLY A 765 -12.90 15.79 42.68
N THR A 766 -13.40 14.55 42.68
CA THR A 766 -12.64 13.35 42.28
C THR A 766 -12.56 13.11 40.76
N GLN A 767 -13.27 13.89 39.95
CA GLN A 767 -13.39 13.68 38.50
C GLN A 767 -12.20 14.25 37.71
N ILE A 768 -11.99 13.67 36.53
CA ILE A 768 -10.98 14.07 35.54
C ILE A 768 -11.69 14.05 34.18
N HIS A 769 -11.47 15.04 33.31
CA HIS A 769 -12.12 15.19 32.00
C HIS A 769 -11.11 15.53 30.89
N VAL A 770 -11.57 15.47 29.64
CA VAL A 770 -10.84 15.99 28.47
C VAL A 770 -11.62 17.17 27.86
N VAL A 771 -10.92 18.22 27.46
CA VAL A 771 -11.46 19.27 26.57
C VAL A 771 -11.02 18.96 25.15
N ALA A 772 -11.97 18.96 24.21
CA ALA A 772 -11.73 18.67 22.79
C ALA A 772 -11.22 19.89 21.99
N ALA A 773 -10.27 20.60 22.61
CA ALA A 773 -9.43 21.60 21.96
C ALA A 773 -8.41 20.93 21.01
N ASP A 774 -7.67 21.75 20.27
CA ASP A 774 -6.55 21.28 19.43
C ASP A 774 -5.25 22.00 19.88
N PRO A 775 -4.30 21.31 20.54
CA PRO A 775 -4.39 19.94 21.04
C PRO A 775 -5.36 19.78 22.23
N PRO A 776 -5.88 18.57 22.50
CA PRO A 776 -6.76 18.32 23.64
C PRO A 776 -6.00 18.38 24.98
N VAL A 777 -6.70 18.78 26.04
CA VAL A 777 -6.14 18.94 27.40
C VAL A 777 -6.97 18.21 28.45
N LEU A 778 -6.37 17.92 29.61
CA LEU A 778 -7.06 17.34 30.77
C LEU A 778 -7.54 18.46 31.71
N ILE A 779 -8.70 18.26 32.32
CA ILE A 779 -9.10 18.98 33.56
C ILE A 779 -9.18 17.95 34.69
N ALA A 780 -8.75 18.30 35.89
CA ALA A 780 -8.91 17.48 37.09
C ALA A 780 -9.42 18.33 38.27
N GLY A 781 -10.21 17.71 39.14
CA GLY A 781 -10.58 18.31 40.42
C GLY A 781 -9.52 18.12 41.50
N ASP A 782 -9.60 18.94 42.56
CA ASP A 782 -8.60 18.99 43.62
C ASP A 782 -8.45 17.65 44.39
N ASP A 783 -9.55 16.92 44.63
CA ASP A 783 -9.50 15.58 45.23
C ASP A 783 -8.91 14.55 44.26
N ALA A 784 -9.06 14.74 42.95
CA ALA A 784 -8.45 13.90 41.92
C ALA A 784 -6.93 14.13 41.85
N LEU A 785 -6.50 15.41 41.83
CA LEU A 785 -5.09 15.82 41.81
C LEU A 785 -4.36 15.37 43.08
N THR A 786 -5.00 15.47 44.25
CA THR A 786 -4.41 15.08 45.53
C THR A 786 -4.60 13.59 45.88
N ALA A 787 -5.24 12.81 45.00
CA ALA A 787 -5.54 11.40 45.25
C ALA A 787 -4.26 10.54 45.47
N PRO A 788 -4.29 9.57 46.40
CA PRO A 788 -3.21 8.62 46.57
C PRO A 788 -3.10 7.65 45.38
N GLU A 789 -1.92 7.08 45.18
CA GLU A 789 -1.63 6.10 44.12
C GLU A 789 -2.39 4.77 44.36
N ARG A 790 -3.60 4.69 43.81
CA ARG A 790 -4.55 3.57 43.98
C ARG A 790 -5.33 3.30 42.68
N PRO A 791 -5.96 2.11 42.54
CA PRO A 791 -6.73 1.76 41.35
C PRO A 791 -7.82 2.77 40.95
N GLU A 792 -8.45 3.48 41.88
CA GLU A 792 -9.48 4.48 41.56
C GLU A 792 -8.92 5.69 40.79
N LEU A 793 -7.69 6.13 41.12
CA LEU A 793 -7.00 7.19 40.37
C LEU A 793 -6.58 6.69 38.98
N VAL A 794 -6.02 5.48 38.91
CA VAL A 794 -5.62 4.85 37.63
C VAL A 794 -6.83 4.68 36.71
N TYR A 795 -7.99 4.27 37.23
CA TYR A 795 -9.23 4.14 36.46
C TYR A 795 -9.64 5.46 35.81
N ARG A 796 -9.76 6.54 36.59
CA ARG A 796 -10.20 7.85 36.11
C ARG A 796 -9.22 8.44 35.08
N LEU A 797 -7.90 8.31 35.32
CA LEU A 797 -6.86 8.74 34.38
C LEU A 797 -6.89 7.92 33.08
N ALA A 798 -6.83 6.60 33.15
CA ALA A 798 -6.80 5.73 31.96
C ALA A 798 -8.06 5.90 31.09
N ARG A 799 -9.22 6.08 31.73
CA ARG A 799 -10.49 6.38 31.03
C ARG A 799 -10.43 7.72 30.31
N ALA A 800 -10.10 8.81 31.01
CA ALA A 800 -10.03 10.14 30.40
C ALA A 800 -8.97 10.18 29.28
N MET A 801 -7.78 9.65 29.52
CA MET A 801 -6.67 9.67 28.57
C MET A 801 -6.91 8.80 27.33
N THR A 802 -7.84 7.83 27.36
CA THR A 802 -8.30 7.10 26.15
C THR A 802 -8.95 8.04 25.11
N PHE A 803 -9.41 9.24 25.50
CA PHE A 803 -9.92 10.25 24.56
C PHE A 803 -8.83 11.18 23.98
N LEU A 804 -7.61 11.18 24.53
CA LEU A 804 -6.48 11.94 23.96
C LEU A 804 -5.94 11.31 22.67
N TRP A 805 -6.30 10.05 22.39
CA TRP A 805 -5.99 9.38 21.14
C TRP A 805 -6.71 10.08 19.96
N PRO A 806 -6.04 10.39 18.83
CA PRO A 806 -6.59 11.17 17.73
C PRO A 806 -8.03 10.84 17.32
N GLY A 807 -8.81 11.89 17.01
CA GLY A 807 -10.22 11.79 16.63
C GLY A 807 -11.20 11.45 17.77
N ARG A 808 -10.76 10.84 18.88
CA ARG A 808 -11.69 10.39 19.95
C ARG A 808 -12.25 11.55 20.78
N ALA A 809 -11.45 12.56 21.12
CA ALA A 809 -11.93 13.76 21.83
C ALA A 809 -13.04 14.49 21.06
N VAL A 810 -12.86 14.72 19.75
CA VAL A 810 -13.90 15.36 18.90
C VAL A 810 -15.09 14.42 18.66
N GLY A 811 -14.85 13.12 18.54
CA GLY A 811 -15.91 12.11 18.42
C GLY A 811 -16.82 11.99 19.64
N GLY A 812 -16.31 12.29 20.85
CA GLY A 812 -17.09 12.28 22.10
C GLY A 812 -17.77 13.61 22.48
N SER A 813 -17.34 14.73 21.89
CA SER A 813 -17.78 16.10 22.27
C SER A 813 -18.70 16.79 21.27
N ARG A 814 -18.73 16.37 20.01
CA ARG A 814 -19.46 17.09 18.94
C ARG A 814 -20.79 16.41 18.58
N PRO A 815 -21.86 17.19 18.32
CA PRO A 815 -23.16 16.66 17.89
C PRO A 815 -23.06 15.71 16.69
N GLY A 816 -23.83 14.62 16.73
CA GLY A 816 -23.81 13.57 15.70
C GLY A 816 -24.11 14.09 14.28
N ARG A 817 -24.92 15.16 14.16
CA ARG A 817 -25.19 15.87 12.91
C ARG A 817 -23.95 16.52 12.29
N LEU A 818 -23.08 17.12 13.11
CA LEU A 818 -21.86 17.77 12.62
C LEU A 818 -20.85 16.73 12.12
N LEU A 819 -20.66 15.65 12.90
CA LEU A 819 -19.85 14.51 12.49
C LEU A 819 -20.39 13.90 11.18
N ARG A 820 -21.72 13.79 11.04
CA ARG A 820 -22.42 13.33 9.83
C ARG A 820 -22.12 14.20 8.62
N ALA A 821 -22.12 15.53 8.75
CA ALA A 821 -21.80 16.43 7.65
C ALA A 821 -20.36 16.25 7.12
N VAL A 822 -19.38 16.05 8.02
CA VAL A 822 -17.97 15.80 7.65
C VAL A 822 -17.80 14.41 7.02
N VAL A 823 -18.39 13.35 7.60
CA VAL A 823 -18.35 12.00 7.02
C VAL A 823 -19.01 11.97 5.64
N LEU A 824 -20.15 12.65 5.45
CA LEU A 824 -20.80 12.78 4.14
C LEU A 824 -19.95 13.56 3.13
N ALA A 825 -19.19 14.58 3.57
CA ALA A 825 -18.26 15.29 2.69
C ALA A 825 -17.14 14.37 2.17
N VAL A 826 -16.52 13.55 3.02
CA VAL A 826 -15.54 12.54 2.58
C VAL A 826 -16.19 11.47 1.71
N PHE A 827 -17.42 11.05 2.01
CA PHE A 827 -18.15 10.05 1.21
C PHE A 827 -18.46 10.58 -0.20
N ARG A 828 -18.84 11.86 -0.34
CA ARG A 828 -18.98 12.53 -1.64
C ARG A 828 -17.66 12.56 -2.41
N GLU A 829 -16.56 12.98 -1.77
CA GLU A 829 -15.22 12.99 -2.38
C GLU A 829 -14.75 11.59 -2.81
N ALA A 830 -15.06 10.57 -1.99
CA ALA A 830 -14.67 9.20 -2.25
C ALA A 830 -15.39 8.59 -3.46
N SER A 831 -16.73 8.75 -3.51
CA SER A 831 -17.64 8.10 -4.46
C SER A 831 -18.00 8.93 -5.69
N GLY A 832 -17.79 10.26 -5.67
CA GLY A 832 -18.32 11.17 -6.68
C GLY A 832 -19.85 11.34 -6.64
N SER A 833 -20.52 10.86 -5.60
CA SER A 833 -21.98 10.95 -5.45
C SER A 833 -22.45 12.31 -4.93
N ALA A 834 -23.73 12.59 -5.14
CA ALA A 834 -24.40 13.84 -4.75
C ALA A 834 -25.15 13.74 -3.39
N ILE A 835 -24.77 12.81 -2.51
CA ILE A 835 -25.49 12.57 -1.24
C ILE A 835 -25.27 13.70 -0.22
N GLY A 836 -26.32 14.06 0.52
CA GLY A 836 -26.19 14.97 1.67
C GLY A 836 -25.86 16.40 1.26
N LEU A 837 -26.26 16.83 0.07
CA LEU A 837 -26.16 18.22 -0.40
C LEU A 837 -27.32 19.09 0.12
N GLU A 838 -28.39 18.43 0.57
CA GLU A 838 -29.53 18.99 1.27
C GLU A 838 -29.25 19.34 2.75
N ASP A 839 -28.12 18.90 3.30
CA ASP A 839 -27.69 19.27 4.65
C ASP A 839 -27.14 20.71 4.66
N PRO A 840 -27.64 21.62 5.51
CA PRO A 840 -27.14 23.00 5.61
C PRO A 840 -25.63 23.11 5.90
N LEU A 841 -25.00 22.08 6.48
CA LEU A 841 -23.55 22.05 6.73
C LEU A 841 -22.73 21.52 5.54
N ALA A 842 -23.36 21.01 4.48
CA ALA A 842 -22.70 20.25 3.41
C ALA A 842 -21.56 21.01 2.70
N GLY A 843 -21.75 22.31 2.45
CA GLY A 843 -20.73 23.18 1.85
C GLY A 843 -19.55 23.40 2.80
N ARG A 844 -19.81 23.94 3.99
CA ARG A 844 -18.78 24.20 5.02
C ARG A 844 -17.99 22.93 5.39
N ALA A 845 -18.64 21.77 5.42
CA ALA A 845 -17.99 20.48 5.68
C ALA A 845 -17.12 20.02 4.49
N ALA A 846 -17.52 20.29 3.25
CA ALA A 846 -16.67 20.03 2.08
C ALA A 846 -15.47 20.98 2.03
N ASP A 847 -15.66 22.27 2.35
CA ASP A 847 -14.58 23.24 2.45
C ASP A 847 -13.56 22.81 3.53
N ALA A 848 -14.02 22.43 4.72
CA ALA A 848 -13.17 21.96 5.82
C ALA A 848 -12.46 20.62 5.54
N VAL A 849 -13.08 19.71 4.76
CA VAL A 849 -12.39 18.49 4.27
C VAL A 849 -11.36 18.83 3.20
N SER A 850 -11.60 19.85 2.37
CA SER A 850 -10.69 20.22 1.29
C SER A 850 -9.34 20.77 1.78
N THR A 851 -9.31 21.38 2.97
CA THR A 851 -8.11 21.94 3.61
C THR A 851 -7.29 20.93 4.41
N LEU A 852 -7.75 19.67 4.53
CA LEU A 852 -6.96 18.60 5.15
C LEU A 852 -5.68 18.30 4.34
N PRO A 853 -4.58 17.86 4.99
CA PRO A 853 -3.39 17.39 4.31
C PRO A 853 -3.67 16.31 3.26
N ALA A 854 -2.90 16.29 2.18
CA ALA A 854 -3.11 15.34 1.07
C ALA A 854 -3.06 13.87 1.53
N SER A 855 -2.13 13.54 2.44
CA SER A 855 -2.04 12.24 3.13
C SER A 855 -3.36 11.88 3.83
N ASN A 856 -3.88 12.79 4.66
CA ASN A 856 -5.12 12.59 5.39
C ASN A 856 -6.30 12.39 4.44
N ARG A 857 -6.39 13.15 3.34
CA ARG A 857 -7.47 13.01 2.35
C ARG A 857 -7.41 11.68 1.60
N VAL A 858 -6.23 11.23 1.17
CA VAL A 858 -6.06 9.93 0.52
C VAL A 858 -6.44 8.78 1.46
N GLN A 859 -5.94 8.81 2.71
CA GLN A 859 -6.25 7.78 3.71
C GLN A 859 -7.73 7.82 4.15
N ALA A 860 -8.32 9.02 4.30
CA ALA A 860 -9.74 9.18 4.65
C ALA A 860 -10.66 8.72 3.51
N ARG A 861 -10.28 8.97 2.25
CA ARG A 861 -10.95 8.42 1.07
C ARG A 861 -10.90 6.89 1.05
N ALA A 862 -9.75 6.29 1.34
CA ALA A 862 -9.60 4.84 1.43
C ALA A 862 -10.44 4.25 2.59
N ALA A 863 -10.49 4.91 3.75
CA ALA A 863 -11.35 4.53 4.87
C ALA A 863 -12.85 4.64 4.53
N ALA A 864 -13.26 5.72 3.86
CA ALA A 864 -14.63 5.91 3.38
C ALA A 864 -15.06 4.85 2.37
N LEU A 865 -14.21 4.48 1.40
CA LEU A 865 -14.49 3.40 0.47
C LEU A 865 -14.65 2.04 1.18
N ARG A 866 -13.82 1.76 2.20
CA ARG A 866 -13.98 0.56 3.04
C ARG A 866 -15.31 0.56 3.81
N LEU A 867 -15.68 1.69 4.42
CA LEU A 867 -16.97 1.83 5.13
C LEU A 867 -18.17 1.65 4.20
N LEU A 868 -18.14 2.30 3.02
CA LEU A 868 -19.18 2.15 1.99
C LEU A 868 -19.31 0.69 1.54
N SER A 869 -18.20 0.00 1.29
CA SER A 869 -18.18 -1.38 0.79
C SER A 869 -18.81 -2.44 1.72
N ARG A 870 -19.16 -2.08 2.96
CA ARG A 870 -19.85 -2.99 3.89
C ARG A 870 -21.37 -2.99 3.76
N GLY A 871 -21.98 -1.93 3.22
CA GLY A 871 -23.43 -1.79 3.14
C GLY A 871 -24.16 -1.59 4.47
N ASP A 872 -23.44 -1.56 5.60
CA ASP A 872 -23.99 -1.23 6.92
C ASP A 872 -24.23 0.29 7.04
N GLY A 873 -25.34 0.69 7.67
CA GLY A 873 -25.60 2.10 7.98
C GLY A 873 -24.79 2.57 9.19
N LEU A 874 -24.11 3.71 9.09
CA LEU A 874 -23.36 4.27 10.22
C LEU A 874 -24.28 5.07 11.14
N ASN A 875 -24.18 4.85 12.45
CA ASN A 875 -24.84 5.65 13.46
C ASN A 875 -23.76 6.33 14.32
N LEU A 876 -23.49 7.61 14.02
CA LEU A 876 -22.37 8.33 14.64
C LEU A 876 -22.64 8.65 16.12
N SER A 877 -23.90 8.84 16.50
CA SER A 877 -24.32 9.05 17.89
C SER A 877 -24.17 7.77 18.74
N LEU A 878 -24.40 6.59 18.15
CA LEU A 878 -24.12 5.30 18.79
C LEU A 878 -22.62 5.05 18.92
N TRP A 879 -21.84 5.37 17.86
CA TRP A 879 -20.38 5.29 17.88
C TRP A 879 -19.79 6.19 18.98
N ALA A 880 -20.20 7.46 19.05
CA ALA A 880 -19.78 8.42 20.08
C ALA A 880 -20.04 7.89 21.50
N ARG A 881 -21.26 7.39 21.76
CA ARG A 881 -21.63 6.76 23.06
C ARG A 881 -20.80 5.50 23.37
N SER A 882 -20.34 4.78 22.34
CA SER A 882 -19.49 3.60 22.52
C SER A 882 -18.03 3.91 22.91
N LEU A 883 -17.53 5.11 22.60
CA LEU A 883 -16.16 5.53 22.95
C LEU A 883 -15.93 5.45 24.47
N SER A 884 -16.93 5.88 25.24
CA SER A 884 -16.93 5.80 26.71
C SER A 884 -16.84 4.35 27.20
N ARG A 885 -17.60 3.41 26.61
CA ARG A 885 -17.51 1.97 26.97
C ARG A 885 -16.13 1.40 26.72
N THR A 886 -15.51 1.72 25.58
CA THR A 886 -14.10 1.34 25.31
C THR A 886 -13.15 1.94 26.36
N ALA A 887 -13.37 3.18 26.79
CA ALA A 887 -12.58 3.84 27.82
C ALA A 887 -12.80 3.27 29.23
N ASP A 888 -14.03 2.90 29.61
CA ASP A 888 -14.36 2.21 30.86
C ASP A 888 -13.67 0.83 30.93
N ARG A 889 -13.69 0.08 29.83
CA ARG A 889 -12.99 -1.21 29.72
C ARG A 889 -11.47 -1.06 29.79
N ALA A 890 -10.90 -0.04 29.16
CA ALA A 890 -9.47 0.26 29.25
C ALA A 890 -9.07 0.68 30.66
N GLY A 891 -9.89 1.54 31.30
CA GLY A 891 -9.73 1.94 32.70
C GLY A 891 -9.71 0.76 33.66
N MET A 892 -10.66 -0.19 33.50
CA MET A 892 -10.70 -1.40 34.33
C MET A 892 -9.50 -2.33 34.10
N LEU A 893 -9.05 -2.49 32.85
CA LEU A 893 -7.86 -3.30 32.55
C LEU A 893 -6.60 -2.72 33.20
N LEU A 894 -6.40 -1.39 33.10
CA LEU A 894 -5.19 -0.73 33.59
C LEU A 894 -5.20 -0.49 35.12
N CYS A 895 -6.36 -0.25 35.75
CA CYS A 895 -6.42 -0.21 37.21
C CYS A 895 -6.28 -1.61 37.84
N GLY A 896 -6.63 -2.67 37.10
CA GLY A 896 -6.45 -4.06 37.48
C GLY A 896 -7.41 -4.60 38.55
N ASP A 897 -8.35 -3.78 39.04
CA ASP A 897 -9.27 -4.09 40.14
C ASP A 897 -10.73 -3.80 39.77
N VAL A 898 -11.56 -4.84 39.74
CA VAL A 898 -12.97 -4.76 39.28
C VAL A 898 -13.85 -3.96 40.26
N PRO A 899 -13.77 -4.13 41.60
CA PRO A 899 -14.49 -3.27 42.54
C PRO A 899 -14.15 -1.78 42.43
N ALA A 900 -12.87 -1.41 42.28
CA ALA A 900 -12.47 -0.02 42.08
C ALA A 900 -12.99 0.55 40.75
N ALA A 901 -12.94 -0.23 39.66
CA ALA A 901 -13.52 0.16 38.38
C ALA A 901 -15.04 0.39 38.46
N PHE A 902 -15.77 -0.52 39.11
CA PHE A 902 -17.23 -0.37 39.27
C PHE A 902 -17.59 0.78 40.22
N ALA A 903 -16.73 1.13 41.18
CA ALA A 903 -16.89 2.32 42.00
C ALA A 903 -16.70 3.60 41.16
N GLY A 904 -15.60 3.69 40.40
CA GLY A 904 -15.35 4.82 39.49
C GLY A 904 -16.44 5.00 38.43
N ALA A 905 -16.97 3.91 37.86
CA ALA A 905 -18.12 3.97 36.95
C ALA A 905 -19.40 4.49 37.63
N ARG A 906 -19.64 4.14 38.91
CA ARG A 906 -20.80 4.60 39.69
C ARG A 906 -20.68 6.05 40.18
N GLU A 907 -19.47 6.62 40.24
CA GLU A 907 -19.25 8.07 40.42
C GLU A 907 -19.59 8.88 39.16
N ILE A 908 -19.64 8.20 38.00
CA ILE A 908 -19.84 8.80 36.68
C ILE A 908 -21.30 8.65 36.20
N GLY A 909 -21.99 7.57 36.59
CA GLY A 909 -23.38 7.34 36.20
C GLY A 909 -23.88 5.94 36.57
N GLU A 910 -24.84 5.41 35.80
CA GLU A 910 -25.24 4.01 35.96
C GLU A 910 -24.15 3.05 35.46
N LEU A 911 -23.93 1.96 36.20
CA LEU A 911 -22.94 0.94 35.85
C LEU A 911 -23.41 0.18 34.59
N ASP A 912 -22.83 0.51 33.44
CA ASP A 912 -23.20 -0.13 32.17
C ASP A 912 -22.94 -1.64 32.20
N ARG A 913 -23.96 -2.39 31.79
CA ARG A 913 -23.94 -3.86 31.67
C ARG A 913 -22.75 -4.35 30.83
N ASP A 914 -22.33 -3.60 29.82
CA ASP A 914 -21.17 -3.95 28.98
C ASP A 914 -19.87 -4.05 29.77
N LEU A 915 -19.64 -3.14 30.74
CA LEU A 915 -18.47 -3.19 31.62
C LEU A 915 -18.53 -4.41 32.54
N VAL A 916 -19.72 -4.74 33.05
CA VAL A 916 -19.94 -5.93 33.88
C VAL A 916 -19.69 -7.22 33.11
N GLU A 917 -20.19 -7.32 31.87
CA GLU A 917 -19.95 -8.47 30.99
C GLU A 917 -18.48 -8.60 30.57
N PHE A 918 -17.78 -7.47 30.35
CA PHE A 918 -16.35 -7.48 30.06
C PHE A 918 -15.53 -7.95 31.27
N ALA A 919 -15.91 -7.60 32.50
CA ALA A 919 -15.15 -7.89 33.71
C ALA A 919 -14.77 -9.37 33.90
N TYR A 920 -15.68 -10.30 33.60
CA TYR A 920 -15.45 -11.76 33.68
C TYR A 920 -15.23 -12.44 32.31
N SER A 921 -15.07 -11.65 31.24
CA SER A 921 -14.98 -12.15 29.86
C SER A 921 -13.68 -12.90 29.56
N ALA A 922 -13.73 -13.79 28.55
CA ALA A 922 -12.53 -14.39 27.98
C ALA A 922 -11.53 -13.37 27.42
N ALA A 923 -12.04 -12.23 26.91
CA ALA A 923 -11.22 -11.14 26.40
C ALA A 923 -10.40 -10.48 27.51
N HIS A 924 -11.01 -10.17 28.66
CA HIS A 924 -10.33 -9.55 29.80
C HIS A 924 -9.25 -10.48 30.39
N VAL A 925 -9.55 -11.78 30.56
CA VAL A 925 -8.57 -12.80 30.97
C VAL A 925 -7.39 -12.86 29.99
N LYS A 926 -7.66 -12.88 28.67
CA LYS A 926 -6.62 -12.94 27.64
C LYS A 926 -5.75 -11.67 27.62
N LEU A 927 -6.36 -10.49 27.75
CA LEU A 927 -5.68 -9.20 27.83
C LEU A 927 -4.71 -9.16 29.02
N ARG A 928 -5.19 -9.52 30.21
CA ARG A 928 -4.34 -9.60 31.42
C ARG A 928 -3.17 -10.55 31.24
N ALA A 929 -3.38 -11.70 30.60
CA ALA A 929 -2.31 -12.67 30.35
C ALA A 929 -1.27 -12.14 29.34
N GLN A 930 -1.68 -11.45 28.27
CA GLN A 930 -0.77 -10.87 27.27
C GLN A 930 0.07 -9.69 27.82
N LEU A 931 -0.45 -9.00 28.84
CA LEU A 931 0.15 -7.85 29.49
C LEU A 931 0.91 -8.17 30.80
N GLY A 932 0.91 -9.44 31.24
CA GLY A 932 1.57 -9.85 32.49
C GLY A 932 0.84 -9.48 33.78
N LEU A 933 -0.47 -9.15 33.69
CA LEU A 933 -1.32 -8.78 34.82
C LEU A 933 -2.02 -9.97 35.49
N SER A 934 -2.10 -11.12 34.81
CA SER A 934 -2.67 -12.35 35.37
C SER A 934 -1.76 -12.97 36.42
N GLN A 935 -2.34 -13.44 37.53
CA GLN A 935 -1.61 -14.22 38.54
C GLN A 935 -1.61 -15.72 38.18
N HIS A 936 -0.57 -16.44 38.59
CA HIS A 936 -0.29 -17.86 38.27
C HIS A 936 -0.29 -18.73 39.52
#